data_AF-A0A956APL0-F1
#
_entry.id   AF-A0A956APL0-F1
#
_cell.length_a   1.000
_cell.length_b   1.000
_cell.length_c   1.000
_cell.angle_alpha   90.00
_cell.angle_beta   90.00
_cell.angle_gamma   90.00
#
_symmetry.space_group_name_H-M   'P 1'
#
loop_
_entity.id
_entity.type
_entity.pdbx_description
1 polymer ?
#
loop_
_entity_poly.entity_id
_entity_poly.type
_entity_poly.pdbx_seq_one_letter_code
_entity_poly.pdbx_strand_id
1 'polypeptide(L)'
;MRVLAVLLLTAGLWSGCGSPSGGPGRTDSGPSGDAGRQDASADAGDPEDMGGLDLDLAVDDMGVTFVGCGDGERLDPEGCDDRNRTGGDGCSSLCEVEPGYACPPNGGDCVAAECGDGIRAGAEECDDGVGTSASGDGCTTDCFLEDGWRCPVDGEACISAGCGDGFIAGSEACDDGDMVGGDGCSVTCTVEPGYACPIPGTDCVSAGCGDGLVAGTEQCDDAQPGSGDGCTDTCAREPGWSCPTPGAPCVSAGCGDGIIAGAEVCDDADMVSGDGCSLTCTLEPGWSCPTPGADCVATECGDGIVAGVEQCDDRNTAAGDGCSGACVREPGWSCPTAGAACVATGCGDGIVAGTEACDDRNMLGGDGCTPSCALETGWVCPLAGQACVAAGCGDGALAGTEQCDDGGNMGGDGCSASCVREPGWSCPTPGARCVATRCGDGILAGVEACDDGNTTPGDGCSNLCVIEPGSICPVPGQLCVAAGCGDGRVAGSETCDDGNTVPGDGCSDTCAGELGWLCPTEGARCVAARCGDGIVAGTEQCDDADGVGGDGCSATCQLETGWACPLAGADCVAAACGDGAVAGTEACDDGDTTSGNGCSALCQLESGWVCPTPGASCLAARCGDAFIAGSETCDDGNGAGGTGFTSSY
;
A
#
# COMPACT_ATOMS: atom_id res chain seq x y z
N MET A 1 -9.91 11.54 -61.73
CA MET A 1 -11.33 11.58 -62.14
C MET A 1 -12.08 10.48 -61.38
N ARG A 2 -13.35 10.73 -61.01
CA ARG A 2 -14.54 9.83 -61.05
C ARG A 2 -14.30 8.30 -61.25
N VAL A 3 -15.02 7.36 -60.61
CA VAL A 3 -16.26 7.39 -59.78
C VAL A 3 -16.34 6.01 -59.06
N LEU A 4 -16.50 5.93 -57.73
CA LEU A 4 -17.75 5.74 -56.93
C LEU A 4 -18.33 4.29 -56.87
N ALA A 5 -18.82 3.94 -55.68
CA ALA A 5 -19.93 3.00 -55.36
C ALA A 5 -19.70 1.46 -55.33
N VAL A 6 -19.69 0.97 -54.08
CA VAL A 6 -20.28 -0.26 -53.53
C VAL A 6 -21.50 -0.82 -54.31
N LEU A 7 -21.64 -2.16 -54.34
CA LEU A 7 -22.96 -2.82 -54.36
C LEU A 7 -22.91 -4.17 -53.60
N LEU A 8 -23.99 -4.53 -52.89
CA LEU A 8 -24.17 -5.82 -52.23
C LEU A 8 -24.92 -6.82 -53.13
N LEU A 9 -24.74 -8.15 -52.91
CA LEU A 9 -25.82 -9.07 -52.47
C LEU A 9 -25.50 -10.57 -52.61
N THR A 10 -26.24 -11.37 -51.81
CA THR A 10 -26.54 -12.82 -51.92
C THR A 10 -25.40 -13.84 -51.84
N ALA A 11 -25.47 -14.67 -50.79
CA ALA A 11 -24.96 -16.05 -50.76
C ALA A 11 -26.13 -17.03 -50.54
N GLY A 12 -25.99 -18.30 -50.96
CA GLY A 12 -26.96 -19.34 -50.64
C GLY A 12 -26.78 -20.65 -51.41
N LEU A 13 -27.06 -21.79 -50.73
CA LEU A 13 -27.05 -23.19 -51.24
C LEU A 13 -25.61 -23.68 -51.59
N TRP A 14 -25.24 -24.96 -51.61
CA TRP A 14 -25.85 -26.30 -51.33
C TRP A 14 -24.66 -27.29 -51.10
N SER A 15 -24.73 -28.55 -50.63
CA SER A 15 -25.73 -29.50 -50.10
C SER A 15 -24.91 -30.58 -49.31
N GLY A 16 -25.40 -31.68 -48.73
CA GLY A 16 -26.69 -32.38 -48.66
C GLY A 16 -26.58 -33.53 -47.61
N CYS A 17 -27.66 -34.06 -47.00
CA CYS A 17 -28.70 -34.95 -47.54
C CYS A 17 -28.37 -36.46 -47.40
N GLY A 18 -29.06 -37.17 -46.49
CA GLY A 18 -28.98 -38.62 -46.26
C GLY A 18 -29.92 -39.10 -45.14
N SER A 19 -30.79 -40.08 -45.40
CA SER A 19 -31.86 -40.61 -44.50
C SER A 19 -32.35 -41.99 -45.06
N PRO A 20 -33.40 -42.70 -44.55
CA PRO A 20 -34.26 -42.49 -43.36
C PRO A 20 -34.61 -43.80 -42.56
N SER A 21 -35.67 -43.74 -41.73
CA SER A 21 -36.48 -44.83 -41.09
C SER A 21 -35.93 -45.50 -39.80
N GLY A 22 -36.74 -45.83 -38.78
CA GLY A 22 -38.16 -45.53 -38.52
C GLY A 22 -38.64 -46.03 -37.12
N GLY A 23 -39.62 -45.37 -36.47
CA GLY A 23 -40.16 -45.72 -35.13
C GLY A 23 -41.34 -46.73 -35.18
N PRO A 24 -42.26 -46.81 -34.17
CA PRO A 24 -42.40 -46.11 -32.87
C PRO A 24 -42.23 -47.06 -31.65
N GLY A 25 -42.43 -46.75 -30.35
CA GLY A 25 -42.87 -45.55 -29.61
C GLY A 25 -44.13 -45.78 -28.74
N ARG A 26 -44.05 -45.63 -27.40
CA ARG A 26 -45.19 -45.50 -26.42
C ARG A 26 -44.74 -45.36 -24.94
N THR A 27 -45.33 -44.38 -24.22
CA THR A 27 -46.01 -44.42 -22.88
C THR A 27 -45.49 -45.33 -21.75
N ASP A 28 -45.54 -44.98 -20.44
CA ASP A 28 -46.38 -44.00 -19.72
C ASP A 28 -45.86 -43.64 -18.29
N SER A 29 -46.38 -42.54 -17.70
CA SER A 29 -46.61 -42.21 -16.25
C SER A 29 -45.56 -42.46 -15.12
N GLY A 30 -45.44 -41.49 -14.18
CA GLY A 30 -44.82 -41.62 -12.83
C GLY A 30 -45.88 -41.92 -11.73
N PRO A 31 -45.82 -41.37 -10.48
CA PRO A 31 -44.76 -40.60 -9.78
C PRO A 31 -44.58 -40.97 -8.25
N SER A 32 -43.91 -40.09 -7.47
CA SER A 32 -44.05 -39.86 -5.99
C SER A 32 -43.50 -40.86 -4.95
N GLY A 33 -43.04 -40.34 -3.78
CA GLY A 33 -43.22 -41.03 -2.48
C GLY A 33 -42.16 -40.95 -1.35
N ASP A 34 -42.01 -39.79 -0.70
CA ASP A 34 -41.84 -39.54 0.76
C ASP A 34 -40.90 -40.33 1.75
N ALA A 35 -40.49 -39.58 2.79
CA ALA A 35 -40.01 -39.98 4.15
C ALA A 35 -38.68 -40.77 4.30
N GLY A 36 -37.94 -40.67 5.43
CA GLY A 36 -38.06 -39.71 6.55
C GLY A 36 -37.55 -40.20 7.93
N ARG A 37 -36.60 -39.46 8.53
CA ARG A 37 -36.38 -39.18 9.98
C ARG A 37 -36.33 -40.33 11.01
N GLN A 38 -35.18 -40.55 11.66
CA GLN A 38 -35.01 -40.57 13.14
C GLN A 38 -33.57 -40.90 13.62
N ASP A 39 -33.01 -39.98 14.40
CA ASP A 39 -32.36 -40.10 15.73
C ASP A 39 -31.79 -41.47 16.19
N ALA A 40 -30.53 -41.50 16.68
CA ALA A 40 -30.23 -41.49 18.14
C ALA A 40 -28.81 -41.98 18.57
N SER A 41 -28.18 -41.17 19.44
CA SER A 41 -27.28 -41.54 20.57
C SER A 41 -25.87 -42.15 20.34
N ALA A 42 -24.94 -41.68 21.18
CA ALA A 42 -23.53 -42.07 21.28
C ALA A 42 -23.26 -43.34 22.10
N ASP A 43 -22.03 -43.86 22.01
CA ASP A 43 -21.22 -44.33 23.15
C ASP A 43 -19.71 -44.15 22.85
N ALA A 44 -18.82 -44.34 23.84
CA ALA A 44 -17.40 -43.97 23.78
C ALA A 44 -16.41 -45.16 23.78
N GLY A 45 -15.15 -44.93 23.39
CA GLY A 45 -14.06 -45.92 23.55
C GLY A 45 -12.76 -45.64 22.80
N ASP A 46 -11.75 -45.17 23.53
CA ASP A 46 -10.30 -45.15 23.21
C ASP A 46 -9.61 -46.27 24.05
N PRO A 47 -8.41 -46.84 23.75
CA PRO A 47 -7.45 -46.59 22.66
C PRO A 47 -6.99 -47.86 21.89
N GLU A 48 -6.18 -47.70 20.82
CA GLU A 48 -4.81 -48.24 20.74
C GLU A 48 -4.04 -47.83 19.45
N ASP A 49 -2.77 -47.49 19.67
CA ASP A 49 -1.68 -47.10 18.76
C ASP A 49 -1.45 -48.01 17.52
N MET A 50 -1.26 -47.41 16.31
CA MET A 50 -0.14 -47.67 15.37
C MET A 50 -0.40 -47.18 13.93
N GLY A 51 0.33 -46.12 13.52
CA GLY A 51 0.80 -45.91 12.13
C GLY A 51 -0.20 -45.48 11.05
N GLY A 52 -0.28 -44.15 10.82
CA GLY A 52 -0.80 -43.55 9.58
C GLY A 52 0.26 -42.65 8.94
N LEU A 53 0.49 -42.81 7.63
CA LEU A 53 1.27 -41.89 6.80
C LEU A 53 0.28 -41.15 5.90
N ASP A 54 -0.20 -40.00 6.33
CA ASP A 54 -1.00 -39.12 5.48
C ASP A 54 -0.04 -38.32 4.58
N LEU A 55 0.24 -38.93 3.43
CA LEU A 55 1.03 -38.37 2.34
C LEU A 55 0.11 -37.53 1.46
N ASP A 56 -0.02 -36.23 1.77
CA ASP A 56 -0.84 -35.30 0.98
C ASP A 56 -0.22 -35.04 -0.41
N LEU A 57 -0.64 -35.87 -1.36
CA LEU A 57 -0.21 -35.86 -2.75
C LEU A 57 -0.83 -34.68 -3.53
N ALA A 58 -0.21 -33.51 -3.45
CA ALA A 58 -0.29 -32.52 -4.53
C ALA A 58 0.55 -32.99 -5.72
N VAL A 59 -0.04 -33.02 -6.91
CA VAL A 59 0.64 -33.41 -8.17
C VAL A 59 0.33 -32.36 -9.23
N ASP A 60 1.37 -31.72 -9.77
CA ASP A 60 1.32 -31.09 -11.09
C ASP A 60 2.63 -31.31 -11.86
N ASP A 61 2.57 -31.24 -13.19
CA ASP A 61 3.44 -32.01 -14.10
C ASP A 61 4.61 -31.19 -14.69
N MET A 62 5.55 -30.72 -13.85
CA MET A 62 6.91 -30.36 -14.34
C MET A 62 8.10 -30.36 -13.35
N GLY A 63 7.98 -30.95 -12.16
CA GLY A 63 9.12 -31.65 -11.54
C GLY A 63 10.21 -30.87 -10.78
N VAL A 64 9.90 -29.73 -10.17
CA VAL A 64 10.71 -29.15 -9.07
C VAL A 64 9.82 -28.97 -7.84
N THR A 65 10.22 -29.55 -6.70
CA THR A 65 9.55 -29.36 -5.42
C THR A 65 10.10 -28.12 -4.73
N PHE A 66 9.29 -27.07 -4.63
CA PHE A 66 9.60 -25.91 -3.78
C PHE A 66 9.09 -26.16 -2.36
N VAL A 67 10.03 -26.03 -1.41
CA VAL A 67 9.86 -25.34 -0.12
C VAL A 67 8.69 -25.79 0.79
N GLY A 68 9.04 -26.45 1.90
CA GLY A 68 8.13 -26.96 2.92
C GLY A 68 7.51 -25.87 3.81
N CYS A 69 8.17 -24.71 3.90
CA CYS A 69 7.84 -23.50 4.65
C CYS A 69 6.75 -23.63 5.73
N GLY A 70 7.15 -23.53 6.99
CA GLY A 70 6.31 -23.69 8.15
C GLY A 70 6.12 -25.13 8.60
N ASP A 71 7.04 -26.04 8.27
CA ASP A 71 6.99 -27.44 8.73
C ASP A 71 7.93 -27.74 9.92
N GLY A 72 8.91 -26.86 10.16
CA GLY A 72 9.83 -26.89 11.30
C GLY A 72 11.25 -27.35 11.00
N GLU A 73 11.58 -27.80 9.78
CA GLU A 73 12.95 -28.11 9.36
C GLU A 73 13.36 -27.26 8.15
N ARG A 74 14.24 -26.26 8.35
CA ARG A 74 14.70 -25.41 7.24
C ARG A 74 15.58 -26.17 6.24
N LEU A 75 15.13 -26.24 4.98
CA LEU A 75 15.76 -26.95 3.86
C LEU A 75 16.05 -26.02 2.68
N ASP A 76 17.25 -26.09 2.09
CA ASP A 76 17.60 -25.31 0.89
C ASP A 76 16.53 -25.53 -0.22
N PRO A 77 15.89 -24.47 -0.78
CA PRO A 77 16.32 -23.07 -0.78
C PRO A 77 15.64 -22.11 0.23
N GLU A 78 15.10 -22.59 1.35
CA GLU A 78 14.48 -21.75 2.39
C GLU A 78 15.48 -20.81 3.10
N GLY A 79 15.12 -19.53 3.22
CA GLY A 79 15.87 -18.57 4.05
C GLY A 79 15.63 -18.79 5.55
N CYS A 80 14.41 -19.17 5.91
CA CYS A 80 13.96 -19.44 7.28
C CYS A 80 12.91 -20.55 7.29
N ASP A 81 12.59 -21.07 8.48
CA ASP A 81 11.34 -21.79 8.77
C ASP A 81 11.05 -21.58 10.26
N ASP A 82 9.88 -21.06 10.61
CA ASP A 82 9.47 -20.80 12.00
C ASP A 82 8.30 -21.70 12.47
N ARG A 83 8.04 -22.81 11.75
CA ARG A 83 6.89 -23.73 11.92
C ARG A 83 5.53 -23.14 11.56
N ASN A 84 5.47 -21.99 10.89
CA ASN A 84 4.20 -21.42 10.43
C ASN A 84 4.32 -20.64 9.09
N ARG A 85 3.27 -19.91 8.71
CA ARG A 85 3.19 -19.14 7.42
C ARG A 85 2.51 -17.78 7.60
N THR A 86 2.68 -17.19 8.78
CA THR A 86 2.26 -15.81 9.03
C THR A 86 3.28 -14.86 8.37
N GLY A 87 3.21 -13.58 8.68
CA GLY A 87 4.24 -12.60 8.38
C GLY A 87 4.10 -11.46 9.38
N GLY A 88 5.23 -10.91 9.80
CA GLY A 88 5.38 -10.05 10.98
C GLY A 88 5.98 -10.76 12.19
N ASP A 89 6.20 -12.07 12.13
CA ASP A 89 6.82 -12.92 13.17
C ASP A 89 8.24 -13.40 12.84
N GLY A 90 8.78 -13.01 11.69
CA GLY A 90 10.22 -13.09 11.36
C GLY A 90 10.57 -14.03 10.21
N CYS A 91 9.67 -14.96 9.85
CA CYS A 91 9.75 -15.72 8.61
C CYS A 91 8.49 -15.46 7.77
N SER A 92 8.67 -15.00 6.53
CA SER A 92 7.51 -14.70 5.68
C SER A 92 6.80 -15.96 5.22
N SER A 93 5.54 -15.84 4.79
CA SER A 93 4.79 -16.92 4.12
C SER A 93 5.44 -17.52 2.85
N LEU A 94 6.57 -16.97 2.39
CA LEU A 94 7.41 -17.49 1.29
C LEU A 94 8.75 -18.08 1.78
N CYS A 95 8.96 -18.12 3.09
CA CYS A 95 10.21 -18.49 3.78
C CYS A 95 11.44 -17.64 3.42
N GLU A 96 11.18 -16.34 3.29
CA GLU A 96 12.19 -15.28 3.29
C GLU A 96 12.29 -14.70 4.71
N VAL A 97 13.50 -14.49 5.23
CA VAL A 97 13.72 -13.85 6.54
C VAL A 97 13.18 -12.42 6.48
N GLU A 98 12.32 -12.04 7.42
CA GLU A 98 11.70 -10.72 7.40
C GLU A 98 12.68 -9.62 7.88
N PRO A 99 12.60 -8.39 7.33
CA PRO A 99 13.51 -7.31 7.70
C PRO A 99 13.47 -7.00 9.20
N GLY A 100 14.63 -7.11 9.87
CA GLY A 100 14.75 -6.89 11.32
C GLY A 100 14.60 -8.15 12.17
N TYR A 101 14.62 -9.35 11.58
CA TYR A 101 14.56 -10.63 12.32
C TYR A 101 15.76 -11.55 12.04
N ALA A 102 15.99 -12.48 12.98
CA ALA A 102 17.00 -13.53 12.97
C ALA A 102 16.31 -14.90 13.08
N CYS A 103 16.60 -15.82 12.16
CA CYS A 103 15.99 -17.15 12.15
C CYS A 103 17.03 -18.27 12.40
N PRO A 104 16.75 -19.27 13.27
CA PRO A 104 17.67 -20.36 13.57
C PRO A 104 18.11 -21.15 12.33
N PRO A 105 19.40 -21.52 12.21
CA PRO A 105 19.94 -22.11 10.98
C PRO A 105 19.45 -23.53 10.64
N ASN A 106 18.65 -24.15 11.52
CA ASN A 106 18.04 -25.48 11.34
C ASN A 106 16.50 -25.43 11.38
N GLY A 107 15.89 -24.24 11.33
CA GLY A 107 14.46 -24.04 11.59
C GLY A 107 14.12 -23.82 13.08
N GLY A 108 13.01 -23.13 13.33
CA GLY A 108 12.53 -22.70 14.64
C GLY A 108 12.18 -21.21 14.69
N ASP A 109 11.50 -20.83 15.75
CA ASP A 109 10.94 -19.50 16.02
C ASP A 109 12.00 -18.41 15.80
N CYS A 110 11.71 -17.42 14.94
CA CYS A 110 12.59 -16.29 14.69
C CYS A 110 12.49 -15.25 15.81
N VAL A 111 13.53 -14.44 15.99
CA VAL A 111 13.60 -13.35 16.99
C VAL A 111 13.84 -12.02 16.30
N ALA A 112 13.33 -10.92 16.87
CA ALA A 112 13.68 -9.59 16.39
C ALA A 112 15.16 -9.30 16.70
N ALA A 113 15.84 -8.57 15.81
CA ALA A 113 17.22 -8.14 16.00
C ALA A 113 17.26 -6.94 16.97
N GLU A 114 17.93 -7.11 18.13
CA GLU A 114 18.17 -6.03 19.10
C GLU A 114 19.67 -5.74 19.23
N CYS A 115 20.13 -4.68 18.55
CA CYS A 115 21.52 -4.20 18.57
C CYS A 115 22.21 -4.26 19.95
N GLY A 116 23.14 -5.19 20.12
CA GLY A 116 23.85 -5.49 21.37
C GLY A 116 23.33 -6.70 22.15
N ASP A 117 22.51 -7.58 21.56
CA ASP A 117 21.99 -8.81 22.17
C ASP A 117 22.93 -10.03 22.02
N GLY A 118 23.88 -9.97 21.07
CA GLY A 118 24.79 -11.07 20.73
C GLY A 118 24.58 -11.71 19.35
N ILE A 119 23.62 -11.26 18.54
CA ILE A 119 23.15 -11.94 17.32
C ILE A 119 22.96 -10.94 16.16
N ARG A 120 24.03 -10.64 15.42
CA ARG A 120 23.97 -9.77 14.23
C ARG A 120 22.95 -10.27 13.20
N ALA A 121 21.90 -9.49 12.96
CA ALA A 121 20.77 -9.90 12.11
C ALA A 121 20.06 -8.72 11.41
N GLY A 122 19.11 -9.04 10.52
CA GLY A 122 18.28 -8.05 9.83
C GLY A 122 19.07 -6.99 9.04
N ALA A 123 19.18 -5.80 9.61
CA ALA A 123 19.84 -4.63 9.01
C ALA A 123 21.19 -4.25 9.67
N GLU A 124 21.70 -5.09 10.57
CA GLU A 124 22.87 -4.82 11.40
C GLU A 124 24.18 -5.18 10.68
N GLU A 125 25.14 -4.26 10.64
CA GLU A 125 26.48 -4.52 10.11
C GLU A 125 27.41 -5.16 11.16
N CYS A 126 27.07 -5.03 12.45
CA CYS A 126 27.80 -5.54 13.60
C CYS A 126 26.88 -5.84 14.78
N ASP A 127 27.33 -6.70 15.68
CA ASP A 127 26.84 -6.82 17.06
C ASP A 127 28.03 -7.18 17.96
N ASP A 128 28.15 -6.54 19.13
CA ASP A 128 29.25 -6.72 20.09
C ASP A 128 28.82 -7.38 21.43
N GLY A 129 27.53 -7.71 21.57
CA GLY A 129 26.93 -8.27 22.79
C GLY A 129 26.78 -7.29 23.95
N VAL A 130 26.83 -5.97 23.71
CA VAL A 130 26.71 -4.93 24.76
C VAL A 130 25.53 -4.00 24.48
N GLY A 131 24.32 -4.39 24.91
CA GLY A 131 23.05 -3.65 24.81
C GLY A 131 22.94 -2.28 25.52
N THR A 132 24.05 -1.55 25.69
CA THR A 132 24.12 -0.09 25.81
C THR A 132 25.38 0.41 25.07
N SER A 133 25.43 0.23 23.75
CA SER A 133 26.59 0.55 22.89
C SER A 133 27.03 2.01 22.98
N ALA A 134 28.33 2.27 22.89
CA ALA A 134 28.94 3.52 23.35
C ALA A 134 30.04 4.07 22.42
N SER A 135 29.76 4.11 21.11
CA SER A 135 30.50 4.81 20.02
C SER A 135 31.99 5.06 20.31
N GLY A 136 32.84 4.14 19.85
CA GLY A 136 34.26 4.03 20.18
C GLY A 136 34.69 2.63 20.66
N ASP A 137 33.76 1.67 20.64
CA ASP A 137 33.90 0.24 20.93
C ASP A 137 33.87 -0.65 19.67
N GLY A 138 33.54 -0.08 18.51
CA GLY A 138 33.60 -0.73 17.20
C GLY A 138 32.23 -1.01 16.56
N CYS A 139 31.13 -0.87 17.30
CA CYS A 139 29.77 -0.98 16.78
C CYS A 139 28.91 0.20 17.26
N THR A 140 28.24 0.88 16.34
CA THR A 140 27.48 2.10 16.68
C THR A 140 26.14 1.79 17.36
N THR A 141 25.51 2.82 17.96
CA THR A 141 24.16 2.73 18.57
C THR A 141 23.05 2.37 17.60
N ASP A 142 23.32 2.47 16.29
CA ASP A 142 22.40 2.13 15.20
C ASP A 142 22.90 0.88 14.43
N CYS A 143 23.81 0.09 15.04
CA CYS A 143 24.44 -1.14 14.55
C CYS A 143 25.15 -1.09 13.17
N PHE A 144 25.62 0.10 12.77
CA PHE A 144 26.64 0.25 11.72
C PHE A 144 28.04 0.01 12.30
N LEU A 145 28.94 -0.57 11.49
CA LEU A 145 30.31 -0.87 11.88
C LEU A 145 31.16 0.43 11.93
N GLU A 146 31.94 0.63 12.99
CA GLU A 146 32.76 1.86 13.09
C GLU A 146 33.99 1.83 12.15
N ASP A 147 34.28 2.97 11.51
CA ASP A 147 35.42 3.16 10.60
C ASP A 147 36.74 2.69 11.26
N GLY A 148 37.34 1.64 10.70
CA GLY A 148 38.58 1.04 11.22
C GLY A 148 38.40 -0.01 12.32
N TRP A 149 37.20 -0.59 12.46
CA TRP A 149 36.92 -1.72 13.34
C TRP A 149 36.37 -2.93 12.58
N ARG A 150 36.40 -4.10 13.23
CA ARG A 150 35.74 -5.33 12.76
C ARG A 150 35.29 -6.19 13.94
N CYS A 151 34.14 -6.82 13.81
CA CYS A 151 33.57 -7.73 14.81
C CYS A 151 33.65 -9.16 14.24
N PRO A 152 34.66 -9.98 14.62
CA PRO A 152 34.97 -11.25 13.93
C PRO A 152 34.08 -12.43 14.36
N VAL A 153 33.36 -12.27 15.47
CA VAL A 153 32.42 -13.21 16.08
C VAL A 153 31.31 -12.33 16.66
N ASP A 154 30.05 -12.70 16.44
CA ASP A 154 28.90 -11.96 16.95
C ASP A 154 28.78 -12.14 18.47
N GLY A 155 28.45 -11.08 19.21
CA GLY A 155 28.42 -11.10 20.67
C GLY A 155 29.78 -11.11 21.38
N GLU A 156 30.88 -10.78 20.68
CA GLU A 156 32.21 -10.56 21.25
C GLU A 156 32.75 -9.19 20.80
N ALA A 157 33.50 -8.54 21.70
CA ALA A 157 33.96 -7.15 21.49
C ALA A 157 34.78 -6.98 20.20
N CYS A 158 34.38 -6.00 19.39
CA CYS A 158 35.01 -5.68 18.12
C CYS A 158 36.47 -5.22 18.32
N ILE A 159 37.31 -5.46 17.30
CA ILE A 159 38.74 -5.13 17.32
C ILE A 159 39.05 -4.03 16.32
N SER A 160 39.93 -3.10 16.72
CA SER A 160 40.46 -2.07 15.82
C SER A 160 41.31 -2.73 14.76
N ALA A 161 40.91 -2.62 13.50
CA ALA A 161 41.71 -3.08 12.38
C ALA A 161 42.90 -2.14 12.16
N GLY A 162 44.00 -2.68 11.65
CA GLY A 162 45.15 -1.85 11.29
C GLY A 162 46.31 -2.64 10.70
N CYS A 163 46.55 -2.35 9.42
CA CYS A 163 47.64 -2.75 8.54
C CYS A 163 48.73 -3.62 9.17
N GLY A 164 48.78 -4.87 8.72
CA GLY A 164 49.62 -5.93 9.26
C GLY A 164 48.94 -6.74 10.36
N ASP A 165 47.61 -6.82 10.39
CA ASP A 165 46.84 -7.62 11.37
C ASP A 165 46.34 -8.97 10.82
N GLY A 166 46.42 -9.16 9.50
CA GLY A 166 46.00 -10.37 8.79
C GLY A 166 44.72 -10.22 7.97
N PHE A 167 44.10 -9.04 7.95
CA PHE A 167 42.78 -8.79 7.38
C PHE A 167 42.71 -7.40 6.73
N ILE A 168 41.86 -7.23 5.71
CA ILE A 168 41.62 -5.93 5.08
C ILE A 168 40.36 -5.31 5.70
N ALA A 169 40.44 -4.10 6.25
CA ALA A 169 39.26 -3.35 6.68
C ALA A 169 39.41 -1.82 6.51
N GLY A 170 38.29 -1.09 6.58
CA GLY A 170 38.27 0.36 6.43
C GLY A 170 38.81 0.83 5.07
N SER A 171 39.97 1.51 5.09
CA SER A 171 40.56 2.15 3.89
C SER A 171 41.72 1.37 3.26
N GLU A 172 41.92 0.12 3.68
CA GLU A 172 43.04 -0.73 3.29
C GLU A 172 42.78 -1.40 1.92
N ALA A 173 43.82 -1.47 1.08
CA ALA A 173 43.75 -2.12 -0.24
C ALA A 173 44.48 -3.48 -0.27
N CYS A 174 45.19 -3.83 0.79
CA CYS A 174 45.85 -5.11 1.04
C CYS A 174 46.14 -5.25 2.54
N ASP A 175 46.42 -6.47 2.96
CA ASP A 175 47.11 -6.80 4.22
C ASP A 175 47.82 -8.14 3.99
N ASP A 176 49.13 -8.22 4.22
CA ASP A 176 49.95 -9.44 4.13
C ASP A 176 50.40 -9.98 5.49
N GLY A 177 49.85 -9.45 6.59
CA GLY A 177 50.06 -9.93 7.95
C GLY A 177 51.25 -9.35 8.71
N ASP A 178 51.97 -8.35 8.16
CA ASP A 178 52.87 -7.49 8.94
C ASP A 178 52.98 -6.04 8.41
N MET A 179 53.91 -5.25 8.97
CA MET A 179 54.18 -3.84 8.58
C MET A 179 55.58 -3.66 7.96
N VAL A 180 55.99 -4.58 7.08
CA VAL A 180 57.13 -4.38 6.18
C VAL A 180 56.64 -3.65 4.91
N GLY A 181 57.40 -3.66 3.83
CA GLY A 181 57.17 -2.91 2.60
C GLY A 181 58.29 -3.20 1.61
N GLY A 182 57.92 -3.53 0.37
CA GLY A 182 58.73 -4.24 -0.61
C GLY A 182 58.25 -5.67 -0.88
N ASP A 183 57.32 -6.17 -0.06
CA ASP A 183 56.78 -7.54 0.00
C ASP A 183 55.52 -7.69 -0.87
N GLY A 184 54.78 -6.59 -1.04
CA GLY A 184 53.64 -6.47 -1.95
C GLY A 184 52.43 -5.76 -1.36
N CYS A 185 52.29 -5.73 -0.04
CA CYS A 185 51.60 -4.65 0.65
C CYS A 185 52.61 -3.59 1.14
N SER A 186 52.11 -2.39 1.45
CA SER A 186 52.93 -1.29 1.95
C SER A 186 52.65 -1.02 3.42
N VAL A 187 53.57 -0.33 4.12
CA VAL A 187 53.38 0.19 5.49
C VAL A 187 52.21 1.17 5.68
N THR A 188 51.40 1.40 4.64
CA THR A 188 50.16 2.19 4.63
C THR A 188 49.01 1.42 3.95
N CYS A 189 49.12 0.09 3.87
CA CYS A 189 48.20 -0.86 3.27
C CYS A 189 47.66 -0.49 1.88
N THR A 190 48.61 -0.18 0.99
CA THR A 190 48.38 -0.02 -0.45
C THR A 190 49.13 -1.09 -1.22
N VAL A 191 48.48 -1.81 -2.15
CA VAL A 191 49.15 -2.80 -3.01
C VAL A 191 50.33 -2.15 -3.74
N GLU A 192 51.50 -2.78 -3.65
CA GLU A 192 52.72 -2.25 -4.25
C GLU A 192 52.82 -2.59 -5.75
N PRO A 193 53.39 -1.71 -6.60
CA PRO A 193 53.39 -1.91 -8.04
C PRO A 193 54.14 -3.18 -8.48
N GLY A 194 53.39 -4.15 -9.01
CA GLY A 194 53.91 -5.44 -9.47
C GLY A 194 53.58 -6.63 -8.56
N TYR A 195 52.76 -6.43 -7.53
CA TYR A 195 52.28 -7.50 -6.64
C TYR A 195 50.76 -7.67 -6.67
N ALA A 196 50.30 -8.82 -6.18
CA ALA A 196 48.91 -9.18 -5.95
C ALA A 196 48.74 -9.72 -4.52
N CYS A 197 47.70 -9.28 -3.82
CA CYS A 197 47.40 -9.71 -2.45
C CYS A 197 46.01 -10.40 -2.42
N PRO A 198 45.86 -11.60 -3.04
CA PRO A 198 44.56 -12.23 -3.25
C PRO A 198 43.94 -12.85 -1.98
N ILE A 199 44.72 -13.03 -0.92
CA ILE A 199 44.30 -13.59 0.36
C ILE A 199 44.88 -12.69 1.46
N PRO A 200 44.06 -11.98 2.25
CA PRO A 200 44.53 -11.19 3.38
C PRO A 200 45.31 -12.02 4.40
N GLY A 201 46.35 -11.43 4.99
CA GLY A 201 47.20 -12.08 5.98
C GLY A 201 48.13 -13.16 5.41
N THR A 202 48.48 -13.07 4.13
CA THR A 202 49.51 -13.92 3.50
C THR A 202 50.41 -13.10 2.58
N ASP A 203 51.69 -13.49 2.49
CA ASP A 203 52.70 -12.89 1.60
C ASP A 203 52.14 -12.62 0.19
N CYS A 204 52.09 -11.34 -0.21
CA CYS A 204 51.64 -10.98 -1.55
C CYS A 204 52.56 -11.57 -2.64
N VAL A 205 51.98 -11.97 -3.77
CA VAL A 205 52.71 -12.64 -4.87
C VAL A 205 53.10 -11.64 -5.96
N SER A 206 54.28 -11.82 -6.55
CA SER A 206 54.72 -11.03 -7.71
C SER A 206 53.85 -11.36 -8.93
N ALA A 207 53.14 -10.38 -9.47
CA ALA A 207 52.37 -10.50 -10.70
C ALA A 207 53.29 -10.83 -11.89
N GLY A 208 52.98 -11.88 -12.64
CA GLY A 208 53.86 -12.35 -13.71
C GLY A 208 53.21 -13.29 -14.72
N CYS A 209 52.37 -12.73 -15.58
CA CYS A 209 51.78 -13.28 -16.80
C CYS A 209 52.08 -14.75 -17.15
N GLY A 210 51.05 -15.58 -17.06
CA GLY A 210 51.08 -17.02 -17.11
C GLY A 210 51.22 -17.68 -15.73
N ASP A 211 50.89 -16.98 -14.64
CA ASP A 211 51.00 -17.48 -13.26
C ASP A 211 49.68 -17.99 -12.66
N GLY A 212 48.55 -17.67 -13.30
CA GLY A 212 47.19 -18.03 -12.88
C GLY A 212 46.36 -16.88 -12.30
N LEU A 213 46.93 -15.68 -12.15
CA LEU A 213 46.29 -14.51 -11.53
C LEU A 213 46.32 -13.30 -12.47
N VAL A 214 45.30 -12.43 -12.39
CA VAL A 214 45.30 -11.15 -13.13
C VAL A 214 45.67 -10.03 -12.15
N ALA A 215 46.84 -9.43 -12.32
CA ALA A 215 47.35 -8.45 -11.37
C ALA A 215 48.12 -7.28 -11.99
N GLY A 216 48.35 -6.22 -11.21
CA GLY A 216 49.13 -5.04 -11.62
C GLY A 216 48.59 -4.31 -12.85
N THR A 217 49.12 -4.64 -14.03
CA THR A 217 48.74 -4.05 -15.34
C THR A 217 48.13 -5.04 -16.33
N GLU A 218 47.85 -6.26 -15.88
CA GLU A 218 47.40 -7.38 -16.70
C GLU A 218 45.90 -7.29 -17.00
N GLN A 219 45.49 -7.80 -18.17
CA GLN A 219 44.10 -7.76 -18.65
C GLN A 219 43.48 -9.17 -18.72
N CYS A 220 44.31 -10.20 -18.64
CA CYS A 220 43.98 -11.61 -18.60
C CYS A 220 45.17 -12.35 -18.01
N ASP A 221 44.93 -13.59 -17.61
CA ASP A 221 45.95 -14.61 -17.38
C ASP A 221 45.24 -15.95 -17.61
N ASP A 222 45.82 -16.82 -18.42
CA ASP A 222 45.29 -18.13 -18.80
C ASP A 222 46.17 -19.30 -18.29
N ALA A 223 46.99 -19.02 -17.28
CA ALA A 223 48.03 -19.87 -16.71
C ALA A 223 49.11 -20.32 -17.72
N GLN A 224 49.28 -19.61 -18.85
CA GLN A 224 50.33 -19.87 -19.84
C GLN A 224 51.02 -18.56 -20.26
N PRO A 225 52.37 -18.53 -20.42
CA PRO A 225 53.09 -17.41 -21.01
C PRO A 225 52.99 -17.45 -22.55
N GLY A 226 51.76 -17.52 -23.05
CA GLY A 226 51.37 -17.86 -24.41
C GLY A 226 51.22 -16.64 -25.34
N SER A 227 50.66 -16.89 -26.52
CA SER A 227 50.08 -15.92 -27.48
C SER A 227 49.44 -16.73 -28.62
N GLY A 228 48.18 -16.45 -28.93
CA GLY A 228 47.29 -17.30 -29.73
C GLY A 228 46.35 -18.20 -28.91
N ASP A 229 46.41 -18.09 -27.58
CA ASP A 229 45.60 -18.78 -26.57
C ASP A 229 44.45 -17.90 -26.04
N GLY A 230 44.43 -16.60 -26.40
CA GLY A 230 43.50 -15.59 -25.90
C GLY A 230 44.11 -14.55 -24.94
N CYS A 231 45.28 -14.84 -24.36
CA CYS A 231 46.12 -13.89 -23.65
C CYS A 231 47.51 -13.76 -24.33
N THR A 232 48.13 -12.58 -24.33
CA THR A 232 49.46 -12.36 -24.94
C THR A 232 50.61 -12.62 -23.98
N ASP A 233 51.85 -12.66 -24.49
CA ASP A 233 53.11 -12.77 -23.72
C ASP A 233 53.43 -11.52 -22.85
N THR A 234 52.50 -10.58 -22.80
CA THR A 234 52.47 -9.39 -21.93
C THR A 234 51.13 -9.21 -21.23
N CYS A 235 50.31 -10.26 -21.18
CA CYS A 235 48.97 -10.33 -20.60
C CYS A 235 48.01 -9.19 -21.00
N ALA A 236 48.01 -8.86 -22.29
CA ALA A 236 46.91 -8.15 -22.93
C ALA A 236 45.90 -9.16 -23.49
N ARG A 237 44.60 -8.85 -23.47
CA ARG A 237 43.58 -9.72 -24.07
C ARG A 237 43.70 -9.72 -25.59
N GLU A 238 43.70 -10.90 -26.20
CA GLU A 238 43.76 -11.01 -27.66
C GLU A 238 42.41 -10.65 -28.31
N PRO A 239 42.40 -9.92 -29.44
CA PRO A 239 41.14 -9.54 -30.10
C PRO A 239 40.32 -10.75 -30.53
N GLY A 240 39.07 -10.86 -30.03
CA GLY A 240 38.18 -11.99 -30.31
C GLY A 240 38.26 -13.12 -29.29
N TRP A 241 38.83 -12.89 -28.10
CA TRP A 241 38.87 -13.86 -27.01
C TRP A 241 38.29 -13.29 -25.71
N SER A 242 37.72 -14.17 -24.88
CA SER A 242 37.20 -13.87 -23.55
C SER A 242 37.92 -14.74 -22.51
N CYS A 243 38.32 -14.12 -21.40
CA CYS A 243 39.02 -14.78 -20.30
C CYS A 243 38.20 -14.56 -19.01
N PRO A 244 37.06 -15.25 -18.84
CA PRO A 244 36.11 -14.98 -17.75
C PRO A 244 36.58 -15.46 -16.37
N THR A 245 37.66 -16.24 -16.30
CA THR A 245 38.23 -16.76 -15.05
C THR A 245 39.75 -16.68 -15.12
N PRO A 246 40.43 -15.93 -14.22
CA PRO A 246 41.88 -15.94 -14.11
C PRO A 246 42.45 -17.36 -13.99
N GLY A 247 43.52 -17.64 -14.74
CA GLY A 247 44.19 -18.95 -14.76
C GLY A 247 43.42 -20.05 -15.49
N ALA A 248 42.32 -19.74 -16.18
CA ALA A 248 41.63 -20.66 -17.08
C ALA A 248 41.94 -20.33 -18.54
N PRO A 249 42.02 -21.32 -19.45
CA PRO A 249 42.17 -21.07 -20.89
C PRO A 249 41.04 -20.16 -21.40
N CYS A 250 41.41 -19.08 -22.08
CA CYS A 250 40.45 -18.17 -22.68
C CYS A 250 39.66 -18.89 -23.80
N VAL A 251 38.43 -18.42 -24.05
CA VAL A 251 37.55 -18.93 -25.12
C VAL A 251 37.47 -17.93 -26.27
N SER A 252 37.36 -18.43 -27.50
CA SER A 252 37.18 -17.59 -28.68
C SER A 252 35.74 -17.09 -28.73
N ALA A 253 35.55 -15.77 -28.71
CA ALA A 253 34.24 -15.13 -28.86
C ALA A 253 33.63 -15.49 -30.22
N GLY A 254 32.46 -16.12 -30.21
CA GLY A 254 31.84 -16.64 -31.42
C GLY A 254 30.34 -16.82 -31.33
N CYS A 255 29.61 -15.71 -31.35
CA CYS A 255 28.17 -15.53 -31.57
C CYS A 255 27.34 -16.82 -31.66
N GLY A 256 26.52 -17.04 -30.64
CA GLY A 256 25.82 -18.29 -30.37
C GLY A 256 26.62 -19.23 -29.46
N ASP A 257 27.49 -18.70 -28.60
CA ASP A 257 28.34 -19.50 -27.69
C ASP A 257 27.94 -19.41 -26.20
N GLY A 258 26.97 -18.55 -25.87
CA GLY A 258 26.43 -18.37 -24.53
C GLY A 258 27.03 -17.19 -23.75
N ILE A 259 27.95 -16.42 -24.33
CA ILE A 259 28.55 -15.24 -23.68
C ILE A 259 28.63 -14.04 -24.63
N ILE A 260 28.47 -12.83 -24.10
CA ILE A 260 28.74 -11.60 -24.88
C ILE A 260 30.24 -11.28 -24.78
N ALA A 261 30.98 -11.41 -25.88
CA ALA A 261 32.43 -11.21 -25.90
C ALA A 261 32.94 -10.43 -27.13
N GLY A 262 34.21 -10.00 -27.08
CA GLY A 262 34.91 -9.40 -28.23
C GLY A 262 34.27 -8.14 -28.84
N ALA A 263 33.37 -8.32 -29.82
CA ALA A 263 32.68 -7.28 -30.57
C ALA A 263 31.14 -7.46 -30.60
N GLU A 264 30.62 -8.37 -29.77
CA GLU A 264 29.22 -8.80 -29.73
C GLU A 264 28.40 -7.85 -28.85
N VAL A 265 27.12 -7.67 -29.20
CA VAL A 265 26.18 -6.75 -28.52
C VAL A 265 25.05 -7.50 -27.80
N CYS A 266 24.84 -8.76 -28.19
CA CYS A 266 23.94 -9.75 -27.62
C CYS A 266 24.56 -11.13 -27.82
N ASP A 267 24.06 -12.14 -27.11
CA ASP A 267 24.23 -13.56 -27.39
C ASP A 267 23.06 -14.31 -26.74
N ASP A 268 22.37 -15.15 -27.51
CA ASP A 268 21.22 -15.99 -27.12
C ASP A 268 21.52 -17.50 -27.25
N ALA A 269 22.81 -17.86 -27.21
CA ALA A 269 23.33 -19.22 -27.33
C ALA A 269 23.00 -19.99 -28.63
N ASP A 270 22.52 -19.33 -29.70
CA ASP A 270 22.44 -19.96 -31.03
C ASP A 270 22.80 -19.04 -32.23
N MET A 271 22.60 -19.53 -33.45
CA MET A 271 22.90 -18.83 -34.71
C MET A 271 21.68 -18.80 -35.65
N VAL A 272 20.51 -18.47 -35.11
CA VAL A 272 19.30 -18.15 -35.87
C VAL A 272 19.26 -16.61 -36.08
N SER A 273 18.13 -16.04 -36.44
CA SER A 273 17.86 -14.60 -36.60
C SER A 273 16.35 -14.43 -36.75
N GLY A 274 15.76 -13.47 -36.04
CA GLY A 274 14.32 -13.37 -35.75
C GLY A 274 13.95 -13.69 -34.30
N ASP A 275 14.94 -14.00 -33.47
CA ASP A 275 14.88 -14.51 -32.09
C ASP A 275 15.41 -13.47 -31.07
N GLY A 276 16.11 -12.44 -31.55
CA GLY A 276 16.58 -11.29 -30.78
C GLY A 276 18.07 -10.99 -30.88
N CYS A 277 18.92 -12.01 -31.03
CA CYS A 277 20.28 -11.83 -31.54
C CYS A 277 20.39 -12.32 -32.99
N SER A 278 21.09 -11.54 -33.81
CA SER A 278 21.30 -11.88 -35.22
C SER A 278 22.59 -12.68 -35.43
N LEU A 279 22.71 -13.35 -36.57
CA LEU A 279 23.91 -14.06 -37.10
C LEU A 279 25.25 -13.27 -37.11
N THR A 280 25.26 -12.01 -36.68
CA THR A 280 26.46 -11.16 -36.51
C THR A 280 26.55 -10.52 -35.11
N CYS A 281 25.81 -11.08 -34.15
CA CYS A 281 25.65 -10.63 -32.77
C CYS A 281 25.42 -9.13 -32.60
N THR A 282 24.55 -8.61 -33.47
CA THR A 282 23.90 -7.31 -33.30
C THR A 282 22.47 -7.53 -32.83
N LEU A 283 22.07 -6.83 -31.76
CA LEU A 283 20.72 -6.89 -31.20
C LEU A 283 19.67 -6.54 -32.27
N GLU A 284 18.62 -7.35 -32.38
CA GLU A 284 17.59 -7.16 -33.39
C GLU A 284 16.55 -6.11 -32.96
N PRO A 285 15.99 -5.31 -33.90
CA PRO A 285 15.05 -4.26 -33.54
C PRO A 285 13.74 -4.82 -32.97
N GLY A 286 13.41 -4.43 -31.74
CA GLY A 286 12.23 -4.93 -31.01
C GLY A 286 12.52 -6.10 -30.07
N TRP A 287 13.78 -6.33 -29.71
CA TRP A 287 14.20 -7.38 -28.78
C TRP A 287 15.17 -6.86 -27.72
N SER A 288 15.27 -7.57 -26.60
CA SER A 288 16.24 -7.35 -25.53
C SER A 288 16.81 -8.68 -25.03
N CYS A 289 18.10 -8.72 -24.73
CA CYS A 289 18.80 -9.93 -24.28
C CYS A 289 19.39 -9.66 -22.88
N PRO A 290 18.58 -9.71 -21.81
CA PRO A 290 18.98 -9.27 -20.47
C PRO A 290 19.94 -10.25 -19.77
N THR A 291 20.08 -11.47 -20.27
CA THR A 291 21.03 -12.48 -19.78
C THR A 291 21.75 -13.09 -20.98
N PRO A 292 23.09 -13.02 -21.06
CA PRO A 292 23.86 -13.71 -22.09
C PRO A 292 23.58 -15.21 -22.10
N GLY A 293 23.38 -15.78 -23.29
CA GLY A 293 23.14 -17.21 -23.47
C GLY A 293 21.75 -17.71 -23.06
N ALA A 294 20.77 -16.81 -23.00
CA ALA A 294 19.36 -17.13 -22.82
C ALA A 294 18.52 -16.48 -23.93
N ASP A 295 17.40 -17.11 -24.29
CA ASP A 295 16.41 -16.61 -25.26
C ASP A 295 16.11 -15.12 -25.02
N CYS A 296 16.38 -14.28 -26.01
CA CYS A 296 16.03 -12.86 -25.92
C CYS A 296 14.50 -12.67 -25.89
N VAL A 297 14.03 -11.63 -25.22
CA VAL A 297 12.59 -11.30 -25.12
C VAL A 297 12.25 -10.17 -26.08
N ALA A 298 11.11 -10.27 -26.75
CA ALA A 298 10.58 -9.18 -27.56
C ALA A 298 10.15 -8.02 -26.64
N THR A 299 10.51 -6.79 -27.00
CA THR A 299 10.14 -5.59 -26.24
C THR A 299 8.71 -5.20 -26.58
N GLU A 300 7.78 -5.36 -25.64
CA GLU A 300 6.39 -4.92 -25.80
C GLU A 300 6.16 -3.67 -24.96
N CYS A 301 5.92 -2.54 -25.63
CA CYS A 301 5.62 -1.28 -24.98
C CYS A 301 4.52 -1.45 -23.90
N GLY A 302 4.87 -1.18 -22.65
CA GLY A 302 4.07 -1.46 -21.46
C GLY A 302 4.51 -2.70 -20.66
N ASP A 303 5.66 -3.32 -20.94
CA ASP A 303 6.17 -4.50 -20.21
C ASP A 303 6.94 -4.16 -18.91
N GLY A 304 7.30 -2.90 -18.70
CA GLY A 304 8.06 -2.44 -17.52
C GLY A 304 9.56 -2.21 -17.76
N ILE A 305 10.06 -2.46 -18.97
CA ILE A 305 11.46 -2.37 -19.37
C ILE A 305 11.58 -1.29 -20.46
N VAL A 306 12.68 -0.54 -20.49
CA VAL A 306 12.97 0.38 -21.61
C VAL A 306 14.10 -0.21 -22.43
N ALA A 307 13.78 -0.80 -23.58
CA ALA A 307 14.75 -1.53 -24.40
C ALA A 307 14.57 -1.31 -25.92
N GLY A 308 15.46 -1.92 -26.71
CA GLY A 308 15.38 -1.91 -28.17
C GLY A 308 15.32 -0.52 -28.83
N VAL A 309 14.10 -0.08 -29.16
CA VAL A 309 13.80 1.19 -29.87
C VAL A 309 13.02 2.20 -29.02
N GLU A 310 12.78 1.88 -27.75
CA GLU A 310 11.87 2.59 -26.86
C GLU A 310 12.54 3.79 -26.19
N GLN A 311 11.74 4.81 -25.85
CA GLN A 311 12.21 6.06 -25.24
C GLN A 311 11.67 6.25 -23.82
N CYS A 312 10.76 5.41 -23.40
CA CYS A 312 10.08 5.33 -22.11
C CYS A 312 9.35 3.98 -22.04
N ASP A 313 8.95 3.61 -20.83
CA ASP A 313 7.97 2.57 -20.53
C ASP A 313 7.39 2.90 -19.15
N ASP A 314 6.06 2.85 -19.02
CA ASP A 314 5.30 3.10 -17.79
C ASP A 314 4.31 1.95 -17.47
N ARG A 315 4.67 0.71 -17.88
CA ARG A 315 3.90 -0.54 -17.69
C ARG A 315 2.51 -0.56 -18.33
N ASN A 316 2.23 0.30 -19.30
CA ASN A 316 0.98 0.25 -20.04
C ASN A 316 1.07 0.83 -21.47
N THR A 317 -0.08 0.95 -22.17
CA THR A 317 -0.17 1.38 -23.58
C THR A 317 -1.12 2.55 -23.82
N ALA A 318 -1.40 3.34 -22.79
CA ALA A 318 -2.18 4.57 -22.90
C ALA A 318 -1.39 5.70 -23.58
N ALA A 319 -1.85 6.93 -23.40
CA ALA A 319 -1.22 8.15 -23.87
C ALA A 319 -1.84 9.32 -23.10
N GLY A 320 -1.01 10.29 -22.71
CA GLY A 320 -1.36 11.32 -21.73
C GLY A 320 -0.90 11.00 -20.30
N ASP A 321 -0.14 9.92 -20.10
CA ASP A 321 0.49 9.47 -18.86
C ASP A 321 2.04 9.48 -18.92
N GLY A 322 2.60 9.92 -20.06
CA GLY A 322 4.00 10.31 -20.20
C GLY A 322 4.87 9.37 -21.04
N CYS A 323 4.46 8.11 -21.16
CA CYS A 323 4.77 7.29 -22.32
C CYS A 323 3.54 7.17 -23.22
N SER A 324 3.74 7.27 -24.53
CA SER A 324 2.68 6.96 -25.49
C SER A 324 2.72 5.48 -25.84
N GLY A 325 1.59 4.85 -26.19
CA GLY A 325 1.46 3.47 -26.69
C GLY A 325 2.17 3.15 -28.03
N ALA A 326 3.26 3.85 -28.34
CA ALA A 326 4.30 3.51 -29.31
C ALA A 326 5.72 3.66 -28.70
N CYS A 327 5.79 3.68 -27.36
CA CYS A 327 6.93 3.94 -26.48
C CYS A 327 7.83 5.11 -26.89
N VAL A 328 7.19 6.21 -27.31
CA VAL A 328 7.79 7.54 -27.48
C VAL A 328 7.42 8.40 -26.29
N ARG A 329 8.43 9.00 -25.64
CA ARG A 329 8.27 9.85 -24.45
C ARG A 329 7.50 11.12 -24.79
N GLU A 330 6.47 11.43 -24.01
CA GLU A 330 5.54 12.51 -24.33
C GLU A 330 6.09 13.90 -23.97
N PRO A 331 5.73 14.97 -24.71
CA PRO A 331 6.20 16.33 -24.40
C PRO A 331 5.73 16.79 -23.01
N GLY A 332 6.65 17.32 -22.21
CA GLY A 332 6.38 17.72 -20.82
C GLY A 332 6.64 16.62 -19.79
N TRP A 333 6.89 15.38 -20.20
CA TRP A 333 7.04 14.24 -19.28
C TRP A 333 8.48 13.71 -19.18
N SER A 334 8.84 13.34 -17.96
CA SER A 334 10.10 12.69 -17.61
C SER A 334 9.81 11.34 -16.98
N CYS A 335 10.33 10.27 -17.60
CA CYS A 335 10.34 8.93 -17.04
C CYS A 335 11.77 8.67 -16.51
N PRO A 336 12.04 8.85 -15.20
CA PRO A 336 13.37 8.71 -14.62
C PRO A 336 13.75 7.26 -14.30
N THR A 337 12.74 6.39 -14.13
CA THR A 337 12.87 4.97 -13.82
C THR A 337 12.05 4.19 -14.84
N ALA A 338 12.61 3.13 -15.41
CA ALA A 338 11.89 2.25 -16.35
C ALA A 338 10.74 1.52 -15.62
N GLY A 339 9.57 1.44 -16.24
CA GLY A 339 8.40 0.79 -15.66
C GLY A 339 7.82 1.48 -14.42
N ALA A 340 8.14 2.76 -14.21
CA ALA A 340 7.48 3.62 -13.24
C ALA A 340 6.65 4.67 -13.99
N ALA A 341 5.54 5.10 -13.39
CA ALA A 341 4.73 6.18 -13.97
C ALA A 341 5.61 7.42 -14.19
N CYS A 342 5.54 8.00 -15.40
CA CYS A 342 6.31 9.19 -15.72
C CYS A 342 5.78 10.39 -14.92
N VAL A 343 6.65 11.37 -14.66
CA VAL A 343 6.32 12.59 -13.91
C VAL A 343 6.37 13.82 -14.81
N ALA A 344 5.62 14.86 -14.47
CA ALA A 344 5.74 16.16 -15.13
C ALA A 344 7.16 16.72 -14.97
N THR A 345 7.70 17.34 -16.01
CA THR A 345 9.12 17.76 -16.05
C THR A 345 9.38 19.03 -15.24
N GLY A 346 8.36 19.85 -15.01
CA GLY A 346 8.41 20.96 -14.06
C GLY A 346 7.38 22.04 -14.34
N CYS A 347 6.75 22.50 -13.27
CA CYS A 347 5.75 23.57 -13.29
C CYS A 347 6.25 24.85 -13.97
N GLY A 348 5.44 25.44 -14.84
CA GLY A 348 5.74 26.69 -15.53
C GLY A 348 6.45 26.53 -16.88
N ASP A 349 6.36 25.36 -17.53
CA ASP A 349 6.98 25.11 -18.85
C ASP A 349 6.07 25.44 -20.05
N GLY A 350 4.75 25.53 -19.85
CA GLY A 350 3.75 25.75 -20.91
C GLY A 350 2.87 24.56 -21.25
N ILE A 351 2.97 23.46 -20.52
CA ILE A 351 2.22 22.21 -20.65
C ILE A 351 1.54 21.92 -19.30
N VAL A 352 0.43 21.19 -19.30
CA VAL A 352 -0.16 20.63 -18.07
C VAL A 352 -0.01 19.11 -18.16
N ALA A 353 0.81 18.54 -17.28
CA ALA A 353 1.19 17.13 -17.27
C ALA A 353 1.11 16.52 -15.86
N GLY A 354 1.03 15.19 -15.77
CA GLY A 354 1.07 14.46 -14.50
C GLY A 354 0.05 14.94 -13.48
N THR A 355 0.55 15.43 -12.34
CA THR A 355 -0.24 15.91 -11.19
C THR A 355 -0.51 17.42 -11.23
N GLU A 356 -0.18 18.12 -12.32
CA GLU A 356 -0.33 19.57 -12.43
C GLU A 356 -1.81 19.95 -12.64
N ALA A 357 -2.34 20.82 -11.79
CA ALA A 357 -3.70 21.35 -11.90
C ALA A 357 -3.81 22.60 -12.79
N CYS A 358 -2.67 23.19 -13.14
CA CYS A 358 -2.52 24.39 -13.96
C CYS A 358 -1.11 24.49 -14.54
N ASP A 359 -0.93 25.33 -15.55
CA ASP A 359 0.36 25.89 -15.97
C ASP A 359 0.11 27.24 -16.67
N ASP A 360 0.87 28.27 -16.27
CA ASP A 360 0.80 29.63 -16.81
C ASP A 360 2.11 30.08 -17.51
N ARG A 361 3.05 29.16 -17.76
CA ARG A 361 4.44 29.37 -18.21
C ARG A 361 5.40 30.03 -17.22
N ASN A 362 5.10 30.05 -15.92
CA ASN A 362 6.11 30.47 -14.94
C ASN A 362 5.96 29.85 -13.54
N MET A 363 6.87 30.24 -12.62
CA MET A 363 6.91 29.77 -11.23
C MET A 363 6.82 30.96 -10.24
N LEU A 364 6.06 31.99 -10.60
CA LEU A 364 5.59 32.98 -9.63
C LEU A 364 4.35 32.42 -8.91
N GLY A 365 3.75 33.24 -8.06
CA GLY A 365 2.46 32.99 -7.44
C GLY A 365 1.75 34.32 -7.24
N GLY A 366 0.42 34.31 -7.31
CA GLY A 366 -0.43 35.49 -7.44
C GLY A 366 -0.86 35.83 -8.87
N ASP A 367 -0.46 35.02 -9.87
CA ASP A 367 -0.88 35.08 -11.28
C ASP A 367 -1.69 33.87 -11.76
N GLY A 368 -2.05 32.97 -10.85
CA GLY A 368 -3.13 31.99 -11.02
C GLY A 368 -2.71 30.52 -10.96
N CYS A 369 -1.42 30.23 -11.14
CA CYS A 369 -0.83 28.94 -10.81
C CYS A 369 0.20 29.13 -9.68
N THR A 370 0.27 28.20 -8.73
CA THR A 370 1.31 28.24 -7.68
C THR A 370 2.65 27.73 -8.23
N PRO A 371 3.79 28.03 -7.58
CA PRO A 371 5.09 27.41 -7.89
C PRO A 371 5.16 25.87 -7.72
N SER A 372 4.07 25.23 -7.31
CA SER A 372 3.88 23.78 -7.22
C SER A 372 2.75 23.26 -8.11
N CYS A 373 2.32 24.05 -9.11
CA CYS A 373 1.27 23.77 -10.08
C CYS A 373 -0.09 23.31 -9.49
N ALA A 374 -0.43 23.82 -8.31
CA ALA A 374 -1.80 23.88 -7.82
C ALA A 374 -2.48 25.18 -8.30
N LEU A 375 -3.74 25.10 -8.73
CA LEU A 375 -4.54 26.25 -9.17
C LEU A 375 -4.82 27.20 -8.00
N GLU A 376 -4.54 28.50 -8.17
CA GLU A 376 -4.77 29.48 -7.11
C GLU A 376 -6.25 29.83 -6.95
N THR A 377 -6.69 29.98 -5.69
CA THR A 377 -8.10 30.25 -5.37
C THR A 377 -8.57 31.56 -5.99
N GLY A 378 -9.52 31.47 -6.93
CA GLY A 378 -10.05 32.63 -7.66
C GLY A 378 -9.39 32.86 -9.02
N TRP A 379 -8.73 31.86 -9.60
CA TRP A 379 -8.20 31.89 -10.97
C TRP A 379 -8.65 30.67 -11.79
N VAL A 380 -8.61 30.82 -13.12
CA VAL A 380 -8.83 29.74 -14.10
C VAL A 380 -7.80 29.79 -15.21
N CYS A 381 -7.37 28.61 -15.66
CA CYS A 381 -6.37 28.44 -16.72
C CYS A 381 -7.03 27.72 -17.93
N PRO A 382 -7.95 28.37 -18.68
CA PRO A 382 -8.80 27.71 -19.67
C PRO A 382 -8.07 27.22 -20.93
N LEU A 383 -6.78 27.50 -21.06
CA LEU A 383 -5.88 26.98 -22.08
C LEU A 383 -4.53 26.69 -21.42
N ALA A 384 -4.08 25.43 -21.45
CA ALA A 384 -2.77 25.04 -20.94
C ALA A 384 -1.66 25.91 -21.56
N GLY A 385 -0.74 26.40 -20.73
CA GLY A 385 0.29 27.33 -21.16
C GLY A 385 -0.26 28.68 -21.64
N GLN A 386 -1.30 29.22 -21.01
CA GLN A 386 -1.61 30.65 -21.08
C GLN A 386 -1.75 31.20 -19.67
N ALA A 387 -1.39 32.48 -19.51
CA ALA A 387 -1.58 33.18 -18.24
C ALA A 387 -3.03 33.02 -17.78
N CYS A 388 -3.21 32.48 -16.58
CA CYS A 388 -4.52 32.26 -16.00
C CYS A 388 -5.24 33.61 -15.81
N VAL A 389 -6.56 33.58 -15.77
CA VAL A 389 -7.39 34.78 -15.55
C VAL A 389 -8.13 34.66 -14.23
N ALA A 390 -8.27 35.78 -13.52
CA ALA A 390 -9.02 35.81 -12.28
C ALA A 390 -10.49 35.48 -12.55
N ALA A 391 -11.02 34.48 -11.85
CA ALA A 391 -12.41 34.04 -11.93
C ALA A 391 -13.34 35.20 -11.54
N GLY A 392 -14.34 35.46 -12.37
CA GLY A 392 -15.11 36.69 -12.32
C GLY A 392 -16.57 36.52 -12.73
N CYS A 393 -17.33 35.79 -11.92
CA CYS A 393 -18.78 35.62 -11.90
C CYS A 393 -19.54 36.18 -13.12
N GLY A 394 -19.89 35.28 -14.03
CA GLY A 394 -20.47 35.61 -15.33
C GLY A 394 -19.45 35.62 -16.47
N ASP A 395 -18.26 35.03 -16.29
CA ASP A 395 -17.21 34.95 -17.31
C ASP A 395 -17.30 33.68 -18.18
N GLY A 396 -18.03 32.67 -17.73
CA GLY A 396 -18.22 31.39 -18.41
C GLY A 396 -17.52 30.19 -17.77
N ALA A 397 -16.76 30.38 -16.71
CA ALA A 397 -16.14 29.32 -15.91
C ALA A 397 -16.72 29.28 -14.48
N LEU A 398 -16.56 28.15 -13.79
CA LEU A 398 -16.97 27.96 -12.39
C LEU A 398 -15.72 27.76 -11.55
N ALA A 399 -15.31 28.73 -10.73
CA ALA A 399 -14.04 28.63 -10.00
C ALA A 399 -13.96 29.43 -8.69
N GLY A 400 -12.89 29.22 -7.92
CA GLY A 400 -12.64 29.93 -6.67
C GLY A 400 -13.74 29.69 -5.63
N THR A 401 -14.51 30.73 -5.31
CA THR A 401 -15.61 30.68 -4.32
C THR A 401 -17.01 30.58 -4.96
N GLU A 402 -17.09 30.32 -6.26
CA GLU A 402 -18.32 30.33 -7.04
C GLU A 402 -19.07 28.99 -6.93
N GLN A 403 -20.39 29.06 -6.76
CA GLN A 403 -21.30 27.91 -6.66
C GLN A 403 -22.07 27.67 -7.97
N CYS A 404 -21.98 28.61 -8.91
CA CYS A 404 -22.56 28.62 -10.24
C CYS A 404 -21.80 29.63 -11.11
N ASP A 405 -21.89 29.47 -12.42
CA ASP A 405 -21.71 30.53 -13.42
C ASP A 405 -22.68 30.21 -14.56
N ASP A 406 -23.42 31.21 -15.02
CA ASP A 406 -24.44 31.08 -16.07
C ASP A 406 -24.13 31.85 -17.36
N GLY A 407 -22.89 32.33 -17.49
CA GLY A 407 -22.44 33.23 -18.55
C GLY A 407 -22.93 34.67 -18.41
N GLY A 408 -23.37 35.08 -17.22
CA GLY A 408 -23.80 36.43 -16.91
C GLY A 408 -23.63 36.84 -15.45
N ASN A 409 -23.72 38.15 -15.21
CA ASN A 409 -23.76 38.75 -13.87
C ASN A 409 -25.10 39.47 -13.68
N MET A 410 -26.18 38.70 -13.90
CA MET A 410 -27.55 39.10 -13.57
C MET A 410 -27.94 38.44 -12.24
N GLY A 411 -29.19 38.04 -12.06
CA GLY A 411 -29.75 37.60 -10.79
C GLY A 411 -31.25 37.45 -10.94
N GLY A 412 -31.78 36.30 -10.55
CA GLY A 412 -33.08 35.79 -10.97
C GLY A 412 -33.02 34.88 -12.21
N ASP A 413 -31.84 34.60 -12.77
CA ASP A 413 -31.58 33.60 -13.83
C ASP A 413 -30.94 32.29 -13.33
N GLY A 414 -30.74 32.16 -12.00
CA GLY A 414 -30.30 30.93 -11.34
C GLY A 414 -28.87 30.96 -10.81
N CYS A 415 -28.03 31.84 -11.36
CA CYS A 415 -26.84 32.32 -10.67
C CYS A 415 -27.04 33.78 -10.23
N SER A 416 -26.60 34.11 -9.01
CA SER A 416 -26.69 35.48 -8.50
C SER A 416 -25.47 36.32 -8.91
N ALA A 417 -25.58 37.64 -8.86
CA ALA A 417 -24.49 38.61 -9.08
C ALA A 417 -23.31 38.54 -8.07
N SER A 418 -23.19 37.46 -7.30
CA SER A 418 -22.05 37.12 -6.45
C SER A 418 -21.74 35.61 -6.50
N CYS A 419 -22.23 34.94 -7.55
CA CYS A 419 -22.10 33.53 -7.87
C CYS A 419 -22.39 32.54 -6.74
N VAL A 420 -23.33 32.93 -5.86
CA VAL A 420 -24.10 32.02 -5.02
C VAL A 420 -25.25 31.46 -5.86
N ARG A 421 -25.48 30.14 -5.81
CA ARG A 421 -26.54 29.47 -6.58
C ARG A 421 -27.90 29.85 -6.03
N GLU A 422 -28.83 30.25 -6.89
CA GLU A 422 -30.14 30.71 -6.44
C GLU A 422 -31.06 29.52 -6.10
N PRO A 423 -31.84 29.56 -4.99
CA PRO A 423 -32.72 28.46 -4.61
C PRO A 423 -33.75 28.12 -5.69
N GLY A 424 -33.89 26.83 -6.01
CA GLY A 424 -34.76 26.35 -7.09
C GLY A 424 -34.15 26.45 -8.49
N TRP A 425 -32.82 26.51 -8.61
CA TRP A 425 -32.11 26.48 -9.90
C TRP A 425 -30.94 25.48 -9.91
N SER A 426 -30.78 24.80 -11.04
CA SER A 426 -29.65 23.93 -11.33
C SER A 426 -28.81 24.51 -12.46
N CYS A 427 -27.50 24.59 -12.23
CA CYS A 427 -26.51 25.03 -13.20
C CYS A 427 -25.59 23.82 -13.52
N PRO A 428 -25.99 22.93 -14.44
CA PRO A 428 -25.27 21.68 -14.73
C PRO A 428 -24.11 21.85 -15.72
N THR A 429 -23.89 23.06 -16.25
CA THR A 429 -22.79 23.38 -17.17
C THR A 429 -22.38 24.83 -16.94
N PRO A 430 -21.13 25.10 -16.50
CA PRO A 430 -20.62 26.47 -16.37
C PRO A 430 -20.73 27.25 -17.68
N GLY A 431 -20.99 28.56 -17.59
CA GLY A 431 -21.19 29.41 -18.77
C GLY A 431 -22.48 29.15 -19.55
N ALA A 432 -23.36 28.27 -19.06
CA ALA A 432 -24.68 28.03 -19.62
C ALA A 432 -25.77 28.43 -18.62
N ARG A 433 -26.83 29.04 -19.14
CA ARG A 433 -28.00 29.46 -18.36
C ARG A 433 -28.52 28.33 -17.49
N CYS A 434 -28.60 28.59 -16.19
CA CYS A 434 -29.21 27.66 -15.24
C CYS A 434 -30.68 27.40 -15.63
N VAL A 435 -31.17 26.22 -15.24
CA VAL A 435 -32.57 25.82 -15.40
C VAL A 435 -33.26 25.84 -14.03
N ALA A 436 -34.50 26.29 -13.96
CA ALA A 436 -35.27 26.21 -12.72
C ALA A 436 -35.53 24.72 -12.43
N THR A 437 -35.18 24.26 -11.23
CA THR A 437 -35.41 22.86 -10.82
C THR A 437 -36.89 22.61 -10.74
N ARG A 438 -37.31 21.44 -11.23
CA ARG A 438 -38.72 21.08 -11.22
C ARG A 438 -38.87 19.58 -11.11
N CYS A 439 -38.89 19.13 -9.86
CA CYS A 439 -39.45 17.87 -9.38
C CYS A 439 -40.19 17.06 -10.46
N GLY A 440 -39.55 15.96 -10.85
CA GLY A 440 -39.86 15.15 -12.01
C GLY A 440 -39.20 15.62 -13.30
N ASP A 441 -38.00 16.21 -13.22
CA ASP A 441 -37.19 16.56 -14.40
C ASP A 441 -35.92 15.70 -14.55
N GLY A 442 -35.59 14.89 -13.54
CA GLY A 442 -34.45 13.98 -13.49
C GLY A 442 -33.20 14.56 -12.81
N ILE A 443 -33.26 15.77 -12.25
CA ILE A 443 -32.08 16.51 -11.75
C ILE A 443 -32.27 16.90 -10.28
N LEU A 444 -31.86 16.02 -9.35
CA LEU A 444 -31.86 16.30 -7.91
C LEU A 444 -31.03 17.56 -7.58
N ALA A 445 -31.70 18.68 -7.30
CA ALA A 445 -31.02 19.95 -7.05
C ALA A 445 -31.84 20.94 -6.18
N GLY A 446 -31.13 21.92 -5.59
CA GLY A 446 -31.75 23.04 -4.89
C GLY A 446 -32.37 22.65 -3.54
N VAL A 447 -33.67 22.39 -3.51
CA VAL A 447 -34.46 22.09 -2.30
C VAL A 447 -35.14 20.71 -2.34
N GLU A 448 -34.82 19.93 -3.36
CA GLU A 448 -35.40 18.62 -3.63
C GLU A 448 -34.60 17.54 -2.89
N ALA A 449 -35.29 16.67 -2.15
CA ALA A 449 -34.68 15.55 -1.41
C ALA A 449 -34.69 14.24 -2.21
N CYS A 450 -35.46 14.19 -3.30
CA CYS A 450 -35.45 13.16 -4.34
C CYS A 450 -35.82 13.82 -5.68
N ASP A 451 -35.45 13.20 -6.78
CA ASP A 451 -36.14 13.34 -8.07
C ASP A 451 -36.06 11.98 -8.76
N ASP A 452 -37.22 11.42 -9.12
CA ASP A 452 -37.34 10.07 -9.69
C ASP A 452 -37.57 10.10 -11.22
N GLY A 453 -37.55 11.29 -11.83
CA GLY A 453 -37.92 11.56 -13.21
C GLY A 453 -39.43 11.76 -13.45
N ASN A 454 -40.26 11.80 -12.40
CA ASN A 454 -41.71 11.96 -12.53
C ASN A 454 -42.38 12.71 -11.33
N THR A 455 -43.73 12.76 -11.29
CA THR A 455 -44.49 13.51 -10.26
C THR A 455 -45.72 12.75 -9.74
N THR A 456 -45.66 11.42 -9.73
CA THR A 456 -46.78 10.54 -9.33
C THR A 456 -46.62 10.13 -7.87
N PRO A 457 -47.42 10.61 -6.91
CA PRO A 457 -47.27 10.19 -5.52
C PRO A 457 -47.53 8.69 -5.35
N GLY A 458 -46.69 8.00 -4.59
CA GLY A 458 -46.78 6.56 -4.33
C GLY A 458 -45.75 5.67 -5.06
N ASP A 459 -44.74 6.25 -5.72
CA ASP A 459 -43.59 5.55 -6.30
C ASP A 459 -42.25 5.87 -5.61
N GLY A 460 -42.30 6.54 -4.46
CA GLY A 460 -41.15 6.76 -3.58
C GLY A 460 -40.58 8.19 -3.62
N CYS A 461 -40.92 8.99 -4.62
CA CYS A 461 -40.68 10.44 -4.61
C CYS A 461 -42.00 11.20 -4.74
N SER A 462 -42.39 11.92 -3.68
CA SER A 462 -43.64 12.67 -3.69
C SER A 462 -43.60 13.82 -4.69
N ASN A 463 -44.77 14.31 -5.12
CA ASN A 463 -44.88 15.46 -6.03
C ASN A 463 -44.46 16.84 -5.44
N LEU A 464 -43.83 16.83 -4.27
CA LEU A 464 -43.13 17.95 -3.64
C LEU A 464 -41.62 17.68 -3.51
N CYS A 465 -41.13 16.59 -4.12
CA CYS A 465 -39.77 16.06 -4.08
C CYS A 465 -39.21 15.89 -2.67
N VAL A 466 -40.06 15.30 -1.82
CA VAL A 466 -39.70 14.70 -0.53
C VAL A 466 -39.79 13.18 -0.69
N ILE A 467 -38.76 12.46 -0.23
CA ILE A 467 -38.72 10.99 -0.20
C ILE A 467 -39.96 10.47 0.56
N GLU A 468 -40.67 9.51 -0.02
CA GLU A 468 -41.84 8.91 0.63
C GLU A 468 -41.41 7.84 1.66
N PRO A 469 -42.09 7.72 2.82
CA PRO A 469 -41.64 6.82 3.89
C PRO A 469 -41.51 5.35 3.43
N GLY A 470 -40.36 4.74 3.71
CA GLY A 470 -40.05 3.38 3.27
C GLY A 470 -39.64 3.28 1.80
N SER A 471 -39.03 4.33 1.23
CA SER A 471 -38.47 4.33 -0.13
C SER A 471 -37.06 4.93 -0.14
N ILE A 472 -36.24 4.50 -1.11
CA ILE A 472 -34.91 5.04 -1.42
C ILE A 472 -34.81 5.45 -2.89
N CYS A 473 -34.11 6.54 -3.15
CA CYS A 473 -33.92 7.13 -4.47
C CYS A 473 -32.42 7.15 -4.81
N PRO A 474 -31.80 5.98 -5.12
CA PRO A 474 -30.34 5.84 -5.20
C PRO A 474 -29.71 6.52 -6.43
N VAL A 475 -30.51 6.88 -7.44
CA VAL A 475 -30.06 7.55 -8.66
C VAL A 475 -31.11 8.61 -9.04
N PRO A 476 -30.75 9.91 -9.12
CA PRO A 476 -31.65 10.94 -9.64
C PRO A 476 -32.16 10.62 -11.04
N GLY A 477 -33.45 10.83 -11.29
CA GLY A 477 -34.09 10.49 -12.56
C GLY A 477 -34.31 9.00 -12.80
N GLN A 478 -34.27 8.17 -11.75
CA GLN A 478 -34.79 6.80 -11.75
C GLN A 478 -35.90 6.66 -10.71
N LEU A 479 -36.91 5.85 -11.02
CA LEU A 479 -37.96 5.47 -10.06
C LEU A 479 -37.31 5.00 -8.76
N CYS A 480 -37.74 5.58 -7.64
CA CYS A 480 -37.32 5.14 -6.33
C CYS A 480 -37.80 3.70 -6.07
N VAL A 481 -37.08 2.96 -5.25
CA VAL A 481 -37.45 1.61 -4.84
C VAL A 481 -37.90 1.62 -3.39
N ALA A 482 -38.75 0.68 -2.99
CA ALA A 482 -39.06 0.51 -1.58
C ALA A 482 -37.78 0.14 -0.81
N ALA A 483 -37.57 0.77 0.35
CA ALA A 483 -36.63 0.23 1.34
C ALA A 483 -37.18 -1.14 1.77
N GLY A 484 -36.34 -2.16 1.72
CA GLY A 484 -36.79 -3.54 1.85
C GLY A 484 -35.75 -4.40 2.52
N CYS A 485 -35.92 -4.56 3.83
CA CYS A 485 -35.15 -5.43 4.71
C CYS A 485 -34.47 -6.61 4.02
N GLY A 486 -33.15 -6.67 4.12
CA GLY A 486 -32.29 -7.66 3.49
C GLY A 486 -31.85 -7.28 2.08
N ASP A 487 -31.79 -5.99 1.74
CA ASP A 487 -31.23 -5.51 0.46
C ASP A 487 -29.76 -5.04 0.55
N GLY A 488 -29.20 -5.05 1.76
CA GLY A 488 -27.85 -4.63 2.07
C GLY A 488 -27.71 -3.14 2.42
N ARG A 489 -28.81 -2.43 2.77
CA ARG A 489 -28.81 -0.98 3.02
C ARG A 489 -29.75 -0.59 4.15
N VAL A 490 -29.23 0.07 5.18
CA VAL A 490 -30.07 0.60 6.27
C VAL A 490 -30.83 1.84 5.77
N ALA A 491 -32.16 1.75 5.62
CA ALA A 491 -32.93 2.82 5.01
C ALA A 491 -34.37 2.99 5.53
N GLY A 492 -34.96 4.16 5.26
CA GLY A 492 -36.37 4.44 5.50
C GLY A 492 -36.78 4.44 6.98
N SER A 493 -37.18 3.27 7.49
CA SER A 493 -37.58 3.05 8.89
C SER A 493 -36.84 1.88 9.57
N GLU A 494 -35.85 1.33 8.88
CA GLU A 494 -35.09 0.15 9.27
C GLU A 494 -33.87 0.58 10.11
N THR A 495 -33.49 -0.19 11.13
CA THR A 495 -32.40 0.17 12.07
C THR A 495 -31.17 -0.72 11.95
N CYS A 496 -31.21 -1.70 11.05
CA CYS A 496 -30.12 -2.55 10.59
C CYS A 496 -30.48 -3.07 9.19
N ASP A 497 -29.50 -3.66 8.51
CA ASP A 497 -29.69 -4.56 7.37
C ASP A 497 -28.43 -5.44 7.28
N ASP A 498 -28.61 -6.76 7.34
CA ASP A 498 -27.53 -7.75 7.30
C ASP A 498 -27.43 -8.48 5.95
N GLY A 499 -28.13 -7.98 4.93
CA GLY A 499 -28.26 -8.56 3.61
C GLY A 499 -29.28 -9.70 3.50
N ASN A 500 -30.09 -9.97 4.55
CA ASN A 500 -31.14 -10.99 4.48
C ASN A 500 -32.37 -10.73 5.39
N THR A 501 -33.23 -11.75 5.55
CA THR A 501 -34.51 -11.66 6.31
C THR A 501 -34.74 -12.86 7.23
N VAL A 502 -33.69 -13.62 7.55
CA VAL A 502 -33.71 -14.58 8.66
C VAL A 502 -33.63 -13.77 9.97
N PRO A 503 -34.42 -14.11 11.00
CA PRO A 503 -34.23 -13.58 12.34
C PRO A 503 -33.30 -14.48 13.17
N GLY A 504 -32.37 -13.88 13.91
CA GLY A 504 -31.41 -14.58 14.77
C GLY A 504 -29.94 -14.44 14.35
N ASP A 505 -29.64 -13.72 13.27
CA ASP A 505 -28.29 -13.38 12.78
C ASP A 505 -27.96 -11.87 12.82
N GLY A 506 -28.84 -11.08 13.45
CA GLY A 506 -28.56 -9.73 13.96
C GLY A 506 -29.56 -8.66 13.54
N CYS A 507 -30.24 -8.86 12.42
CA CYS A 507 -31.38 -8.05 12.01
C CYS A 507 -32.65 -8.92 11.98
N SER A 508 -33.78 -8.40 12.46
CA SER A 508 -35.04 -9.16 12.47
C SER A 508 -35.69 -9.20 11.08
N ASP A 509 -36.71 -10.06 10.91
CA ASP A 509 -37.58 -10.13 9.70
C ASP A 509 -38.42 -8.85 9.43
N THR A 510 -38.18 -7.78 10.19
CA THR A 510 -38.74 -6.43 10.03
C THR A 510 -37.67 -5.33 10.12
N CYS A 511 -36.39 -5.71 9.98
CA CYS A 511 -35.19 -4.89 10.11
C CYS A 511 -35.14 -3.94 11.32
N ALA A 512 -35.57 -4.48 12.47
CA ALA A 512 -35.20 -3.97 13.78
C ALA A 512 -33.99 -4.76 14.32
N GLY A 513 -32.97 -4.05 14.81
CA GLY A 513 -31.74 -4.66 15.35
C GLY A 513 -31.99 -5.56 16.56
N GLU A 514 -31.36 -6.73 16.55
CA GLU A 514 -31.55 -7.77 17.57
C GLU A 514 -30.62 -7.56 18.77
N LEU A 515 -31.13 -7.80 19.99
CA LEU A 515 -30.36 -7.60 21.22
C LEU A 515 -29.23 -8.62 21.32
N GLY A 516 -27.99 -8.13 21.43
CA GLY A 516 -26.78 -8.96 21.47
C GLY A 516 -26.08 -9.11 20.12
N TRP A 517 -26.39 -8.25 19.14
CA TRP A 517 -25.69 -8.19 17.85
C TRP A 517 -25.25 -6.76 17.52
N LEU A 518 -24.12 -6.63 16.83
CA LEU A 518 -23.65 -5.39 16.22
C LEU A 518 -23.52 -5.56 14.70
N CYS A 519 -23.98 -4.57 13.94
CA CYS A 519 -23.84 -4.52 12.49
C CYS A 519 -22.84 -3.39 12.14
N PRO A 520 -21.52 -3.65 12.13
CA PRO A 520 -20.48 -2.60 12.09
C PRO A 520 -20.28 -1.96 10.71
N THR A 521 -21.00 -2.41 9.68
CA THR A 521 -20.96 -1.85 8.31
C THR A 521 -22.31 -2.06 7.65
N GLU A 522 -22.82 -1.06 6.93
CA GLU A 522 -24.09 -1.17 6.20
C GLU A 522 -24.06 -2.32 5.20
N GLY A 523 -25.00 -3.27 5.31
CA GLY A 523 -25.09 -4.44 4.43
C GLY A 523 -24.08 -5.55 4.69
N ALA A 524 -23.32 -5.48 5.79
CA ALA A 524 -22.50 -6.61 6.25
C ALA A 524 -23.29 -7.45 7.28
N ARG A 525 -23.05 -8.77 7.28
CA ARG A 525 -23.56 -9.65 8.34
C ARG A 525 -23.20 -9.10 9.73
N CYS A 526 -24.16 -9.08 10.64
CA CYS A 526 -23.89 -8.63 12.00
C CYS A 526 -23.06 -9.69 12.76
N VAL A 527 -22.39 -9.26 13.82
CA VAL A 527 -21.61 -10.11 14.73
C VAL A 527 -22.31 -10.20 16.09
N ALA A 528 -22.33 -11.40 16.68
CA ALA A 528 -22.91 -11.60 18.01
C ALA A 528 -21.93 -11.09 19.07
N ALA A 529 -22.40 -10.13 19.87
CA ALA A 529 -21.65 -9.52 20.97
C ALA A 529 -21.24 -10.58 22.00
N ARG A 530 -19.96 -10.55 22.38
CA ARG A 530 -19.33 -11.50 23.27
C ARG A 530 -18.29 -10.80 24.12
N CYS A 531 -18.67 -10.47 25.36
CA CYS A 531 -17.74 -10.11 26.43
C CYS A 531 -16.33 -10.72 26.29
N GLY A 532 -15.37 -9.86 25.99
CA GLY A 532 -14.01 -10.18 25.54
C GLY A 532 -13.82 -10.19 24.03
N ASP A 533 -14.60 -9.43 23.24
CA ASP A 533 -14.44 -9.31 21.78
C ASP A 533 -13.95 -7.94 21.29
N GLY A 534 -13.73 -7.01 22.22
CA GLY A 534 -13.26 -5.65 21.98
C GLY A 534 -14.37 -4.62 21.81
N ILE A 535 -15.64 -5.00 21.98
CA ILE A 535 -16.80 -4.18 21.61
C ILE A 535 -17.87 -4.19 22.71
N VAL A 536 -18.17 -3.02 23.29
CA VAL A 536 -19.31 -2.89 24.23
C VAL A 536 -20.64 -2.90 23.48
N ALA A 537 -21.40 -3.99 23.54
CA ALA A 537 -22.67 -4.13 22.83
C ALA A 537 -23.80 -4.79 23.65
N GLY A 538 -25.03 -4.74 23.15
CA GLY A 538 -26.19 -5.45 23.71
C GLY A 538 -26.54 -5.12 25.18
N THR A 539 -26.03 -5.92 26.13
CA THR A 539 -26.27 -5.81 27.58
C THR A 539 -25.01 -5.49 28.39
N GLU A 540 -23.91 -5.23 27.70
CA GLU A 540 -22.57 -5.09 28.26
C GLU A 540 -22.34 -3.65 28.75
N GLN A 541 -21.53 -3.49 29.80
CA GLN A 541 -21.23 -2.20 30.45
C GLN A 541 -19.76 -1.78 30.29
N CYS A 542 -18.95 -2.70 29.78
CA CYS A 542 -17.53 -2.65 29.55
C CYS A 542 -17.18 -3.82 28.60
N ASP A 543 -16.03 -3.74 27.97
CA ASP A 543 -15.37 -4.83 27.26
C ASP A 543 -13.88 -4.44 27.14
N ASP A 544 -12.99 -5.26 27.67
CA ASP A 544 -11.53 -5.10 27.73
C ASP A 544 -10.79 -6.09 26.80
N ALA A 545 -11.48 -6.64 25.79
CA ALA A 545 -10.97 -7.62 24.82
C ALA A 545 -10.48 -8.96 25.41
N ASP A 546 -10.79 -9.27 26.68
CA ASP A 546 -10.67 -10.63 27.21
C ASP A 546 -11.87 -11.07 28.08
N GLY A 547 -11.89 -12.36 28.43
CA GLY A 547 -12.98 -12.99 29.19
C GLY A 547 -12.66 -13.26 30.67
N VAL A 548 -11.76 -12.49 31.28
CA VAL A 548 -11.27 -12.68 32.66
C VAL A 548 -12.17 -11.89 33.64
N GLY A 549 -11.65 -11.17 34.63
CA GLY A 549 -12.47 -10.57 35.68
C GLY A 549 -11.71 -10.34 36.98
N GLY A 550 -11.77 -9.10 37.48
CA GLY A 550 -10.89 -8.55 38.53
C GLY A 550 -9.85 -7.54 38.01
N ASP A 551 -9.93 -7.26 36.70
CA ASP A 551 -9.09 -6.47 35.80
C ASP A 551 -9.83 -5.19 35.36
N GLY A 552 -11.17 -5.21 35.33
CA GLY A 552 -12.00 -4.02 35.47
C GLY A 552 -13.34 -4.12 34.74
N CYS A 553 -13.40 -4.91 33.68
CA CYS A 553 -14.61 -5.62 33.34
C CYS A 553 -14.68 -6.95 34.13
N SER A 554 -15.71 -7.74 33.85
CA SER A 554 -15.92 -9.05 34.44
C SER A 554 -16.37 -10.02 33.35
N ALA A 555 -16.17 -11.34 33.52
CA ALA A 555 -16.64 -12.40 32.62
C ALA A 555 -18.17 -12.49 32.34
N THR A 556 -18.94 -11.44 32.69
CA THR A 556 -20.35 -11.22 32.29
C THR A 556 -20.61 -9.78 31.81
N CYS A 557 -19.53 -9.08 31.46
CA CYS A 557 -19.42 -7.68 31.06
C CYS A 557 -20.30 -6.71 31.84
N GLN A 558 -20.19 -6.83 33.17
CA GLN A 558 -20.61 -5.81 34.13
C GLN A 558 -19.36 -5.06 34.60
N LEU A 559 -19.41 -3.72 34.65
CA LEU A 559 -18.28 -2.90 35.05
C LEU A 559 -17.97 -3.11 36.54
N GLU A 560 -16.71 -3.39 36.87
CA GLU A 560 -16.33 -3.68 38.25
C GLU A 560 -16.23 -2.41 39.11
N THR A 561 -16.56 -2.55 40.40
CA THR A 561 -16.70 -1.40 41.30
C THR A 561 -15.34 -0.81 41.67
N GLY A 562 -15.00 0.32 41.05
CA GLY A 562 -13.71 1.00 41.22
C GLY A 562 -12.84 0.98 39.97
N TRP A 563 -13.38 0.59 38.82
CA TRP A 563 -12.71 0.60 37.51
C TRP A 563 -13.49 1.44 36.50
N ALA A 564 -12.83 1.79 35.39
CA ALA A 564 -13.45 2.36 34.20
C ALA A 564 -12.74 1.86 32.93
N CYS A 565 -13.51 1.62 31.88
CA CYS A 565 -13.03 1.15 30.58
C CYS A 565 -13.32 2.26 29.56
N PRO A 566 -12.38 3.21 29.35
CA PRO A 566 -12.65 4.46 28.62
C PRO A 566 -12.79 4.27 27.10
N LEU A 567 -12.26 3.16 26.57
CA LEU A 567 -12.53 2.66 25.23
C LEU A 567 -12.94 1.18 25.35
N ALA A 568 -13.73 0.69 24.39
CA ALA A 568 -13.97 -0.74 24.24
C ALA A 568 -12.71 -1.41 23.67
N GLY A 569 -12.38 -2.61 24.16
CA GLY A 569 -11.21 -3.38 23.73
C GLY A 569 -9.86 -2.80 24.17
N ALA A 570 -9.84 -2.12 25.32
CA ALA A 570 -8.61 -1.66 25.97
C ALA A 570 -8.70 -1.92 27.48
N ASP A 571 -7.56 -2.25 28.09
CA ASP A 571 -7.39 -2.51 29.52
C ASP A 571 -8.18 -1.49 30.37
N CYS A 572 -9.10 -1.99 31.20
CA CYS A 572 -9.82 -1.15 32.14
C CYS A 572 -8.85 -0.61 33.22
N VAL A 573 -8.97 0.68 33.54
CA VAL A 573 -8.13 1.36 34.53
C VAL A 573 -8.84 1.47 35.88
N ALA A 574 -8.09 1.29 36.97
CA ALA A 574 -8.62 1.49 38.31
C ALA A 574 -8.84 2.99 38.56
N ALA A 575 -10.08 3.38 38.91
CA ALA A 575 -10.48 4.76 39.12
C ALA A 575 -9.64 5.44 40.21
N ALA A 576 -8.75 6.36 39.83
CA ALA A 576 -7.68 6.83 40.68
C ALA A 576 -7.44 8.35 40.55
N CYS A 577 -8.46 9.13 40.90
CA CYS A 577 -8.46 10.60 41.09
C CYS A 577 -7.09 11.29 41.01
N GLY A 578 -6.92 12.08 39.96
CA GLY A 578 -5.66 12.66 39.50
C GLY A 578 -4.97 11.84 38.41
N ASP A 579 -5.65 10.91 37.75
CA ASP A 579 -5.09 10.02 36.70
C ASP A 579 -5.31 10.52 35.26
N GLY A 580 -6.24 11.46 35.06
CA GLY A 580 -6.61 11.99 33.75
C GLY A 580 -7.99 11.57 33.23
N ALA A 581 -8.69 10.65 33.91
CA ALA A 581 -10.00 10.14 33.54
C ALA A 581 -11.05 10.37 34.64
N VAL A 582 -12.33 10.52 34.26
CA VAL A 582 -13.44 10.58 35.24
C VAL A 582 -14.02 9.18 35.37
N ALA A 583 -13.71 8.48 36.46
CA ALA A 583 -13.94 7.04 36.57
C ALA A 583 -14.79 6.66 37.81
N GLY A 584 -15.51 5.53 37.73
CA GLY A 584 -16.21 4.91 38.87
C GLY A 584 -17.16 5.81 39.67
N THR A 585 -16.67 6.39 40.78
CA THR A 585 -17.44 7.24 41.71
C THR A 585 -17.12 8.74 41.62
N GLU A 586 -16.35 9.14 40.63
CA GLU A 586 -15.76 10.47 40.53
C GLU A 586 -16.68 11.44 39.79
N ALA A 587 -16.62 12.73 40.17
CA ALA A 587 -17.47 13.79 39.61
C ALA A 587 -16.67 14.82 38.78
N CYS A 588 -15.35 14.66 38.72
CA CYS A 588 -14.38 15.41 37.95
C CYS A 588 -13.04 14.66 37.99
N ASP A 589 -12.13 15.04 37.11
CA ASP A 589 -10.70 14.75 37.19
C ASP A 589 -9.98 15.85 36.41
N ASP A 590 -8.90 16.41 36.96
CA ASP A 590 -8.06 17.43 36.32
C ASP A 590 -6.56 17.08 36.28
N GLY A 591 -6.23 15.79 36.36
CA GLY A 591 -4.87 15.25 36.21
C GLY A 591 -3.95 15.46 37.42
N ASP A 592 -4.45 15.94 38.57
CA ASP A 592 -3.73 15.94 39.83
C ASP A 592 -4.67 15.89 41.08
N THR A 593 -4.12 15.77 42.29
CA THR A 593 -4.90 15.66 43.55
C THR A 593 -4.96 16.96 44.38
N THR A 594 -4.87 18.15 43.79
CA THR A 594 -4.58 19.42 44.48
C THR A 594 -5.78 20.36 44.58
N SER A 595 -6.71 20.03 45.49
CA SER A 595 -7.86 20.86 45.87
C SER A 595 -7.60 22.37 45.81
N GLY A 596 -8.42 23.08 45.03
CA GLY A 596 -8.33 24.50 44.72
C GLY A 596 -8.06 24.82 43.24
N ASN A 597 -7.78 23.82 42.41
CA ASN A 597 -7.59 23.87 40.96
C ASN A 597 -8.91 23.65 40.17
N GLY A 598 -9.82 22.84 40.71
CA GLY A 598 -11.22 22.72 40.27
C GLY A 598 -11.82 21.34 40.50
N CYS A 599 -11.00 20.30 40.50
CA CYS A 599 -11.30 19.03 41.14
C CYS A 599 -10.72 18.98 42.57
N SER A 600 -11.31 18.17 43.44
CA SER A 600 -10.79 18.01 44.81
C SER A 600 -10.01 16.71 44.96
N ALA A 601 -9.19 16.60 46.01
CA ALA A 601 -8.41 15.38 46.34
C ALA A 601 -9.26 14.13 46.72
N LEU A 602 -10.56 14.15 46.43
CA LEU A 602 -11.55 13.06 46.55
C LEU A 602 -12.46 12.99 45.30
N CYS A 603 -12.01 13.61 44.20
CA CYS A 603 -12.67 13.82 42.93
C CYS A 603 -14.14 14.24 42.99
N GLN A 604 -14.40 15.23 43.86
CA GLN A 604 -15.64 15.99 43.92
C GLN A 604 -15.45 17.36 43.27
N LEU A 605 -16.31 17.73 42.32
CA LEU A 605 -16.23 19.00 41.59
C LEU A 605 -16.32 20.19 42.56
N GLU A 606 -15.32 21.07 42.54
CA GLU A 606 -15.26 22.20 43.46
C GLU A 606 -16.23 23.32 43.05
N SER A 607 -16.87 23.95 44.04
CA SER A 607 -17.99 24.87 43.81
C SER A 607 -17.56 26.15 43.09
N GLY A 608 -17.92 26.25 41.80
CA GLY A 608 -17.56 27.38 40.92
C GLY A 608 -16.60 26.99 39.77
N TRP A 609 -16.28 25.71 39.62
CA TRP A 609 -15.42 25.20 38.55
C TRP A 609 -16.18 24.28 37.58
N VAL A 610 -15.59 24.07 36.40
CA VAL A 610 -16.10 23.26 35.29
C VAL A 610 -14.93 22.48 34.70
N CYS A 611 -15.06 21.17 34.56
CA CYS A 611 -14.04 20.32 33.96
C CYS A 611 -14.63 19.74 32.67
N PRO A 612 -14.55 20.47 31.53
CA PRO A 612 -15.24 20.11 30.29
C PRO A 612 -14.61 18.91 29.56
N THR A 613 -13.35 18.61 29.88
CA THR A 613 -12.60 17.44 29.41
C THR A 613 -11.92 16.81 30.62
N PRO A 614 -12.04 15.48 30.85
CA PRO A 614 -11.24 14.76 31.84
C PRO A 614 -9.73 15.02 31.66
N GLY A 615 -8.98 15.10 32.76
CA GLY A 615 -7.53 15.29 32.74
C GLY A 615 -7.03 16.63 32.23
N ALA A 616 -7.94 17.57 31.91
CA ALA A 616 -7.60 18.95 31.60
C ALA A 616 -7.89 19.84 32.81
N SER A 617 -7.00 20.81 33.08
CA SER A 617 -7.19 21.76 34.18
C SER A 617 -8.54 22.48 34.10
N CYS A 618 -9.36 22.34 35.13
CA CYS A 618 -10.72 22.88 35.15
C CYS A 618 -10.75 24.42 35.01
N LEU A 619 -11.84 24.92 34.44
CA LEU A 619 -12.12 26.33 34.22
C LEU A 619 -13.02 26.89 35.34
N ALA A 620 -12.69 28.06 35.88
CA ALA A 620 -13.56 28.75 36.82
C ALA A 620 -14.73 29.41 36.06
N ALA A 621 -15.97 29.00 36.35
CA ALA A 621 -17.19 29.40 35.64
C ALA A 621 -17.43 30.92 35.68
N ARG A 622 -17.69 31.54 34.52
CA ARG A 622 -17.85 32.99 34.38
C ARG A 622 -18.89 33.38 33.33
N CYS A 623 -20.06 33.85 33.76
CA CYS A 623 -21.05 34.54 32.91
C CYS A 623 -20.42 35.40 31.80
N GLY A 624 -20.66 35.00 30.55
CA GLY A 624 -20.13 35.57 29.32
C GLY A 624 -18.90 34.84 28.74
N ASP A 625 -18.62 33.59 29.15
CA ASP A 625 -17.53 32.74 28.65
C ASP A 625 -17.97 31.68 27.61
N ALA A 626 -19.26 31.66 27.27
CA ALA A 626 -19.97 30.70 26.40
C ALA A 626 -20.27 29.32 27.01
N PHE A 627 -20.01 29.07 28.30
CA PHE A 627 -20.33 27.80 28.98
C PHE A 627 -21.30 27.96 30.16
N ILE A 628 -22.51 27.41 30.03
CA ILE A 628 -23.52 27.46 31.10
C ILE A 628 -23.12 26.53 32.25
N ALA A 629 -22.69 27.09 33.39
CA ALA A 629 -22.24 26.29 34.53
C ALA A 629 -22.51 26.91 35.92
N GLY A 630 -22.28 26.12 36.97
CA GLY A 630 -22.39 26.55 38.36
C GLY A 630 -23.80 26.97 38.77
N SER A 631 -24.00 28.26 39.07
CA SER A 631 -25.30 28.83 39.43
C SER A 631 -26.00 29.57 38.28
N GLU A 632 -25.46 29.47 37.06
CA GLU A 632 -25.90 30.22 35.90
C GLU A 632 -26.87 29.38 35.05
N THR A 633 -27.84 30.03 34.41
CA THR A 633 -28.96 29.35 33.72
C THR A 633 -28.95 29.54 32.20
N CYS A 634 -27.92 30.22 31.70
CA CYS A 634 -27.82 30.81 30.36
C CYS A 634 -26.47 31.54 30.25
N ASP A 635 -25.87 31.50 29.06
CA ASP A 635 -24.69 32.29 28.68
C ASP A 635 -24.90 32.83 27.26
N ASP A 636 -24.36 34.01 26.96
CA ASP A 636 -24.51 34.70 25.67
C ASP A 636 -23.17 35.02 24.96
N GLY A 637 -22.06 34.47 25.48
CA GLY A 637 -20.71 34.62 24.94
C GLY A 637 -20.13 36.03 25.05
N ASN A 638 -20.75 36.94 25.81
CA ASN A 638 -20.31 38.32 25.97
C ASN A 638 -19.94 38.64 27.42
N GLY A 639 -18.63 38.70 27.73
CA GLY A 639 -18.09 39.10 29.04
C GLY A 639 -18.36 40.55 29.50
N ALA A 640 -19.41 41.19 28.98
CA ALA A 640 -19.87 42.53 29.32
C ALA A 640 -21.00 42.46 30.37
N GLY A 641 -20.66 42.03 31.59
CA GLY A 641 -21.61 41.74 32.68
C GLY A 641 -22.73 42.78 32.85
N GLY A 642 -23.95 42.41 32.45
CA GLY A 642 -25.13 43.25 32.47
C GLY A 642 -26.40 42.44 32.74
N THR A 643 -27.21 42.86 33.70
CA THR A 643 -28.45 42.18 34.09
C THR A 643 -29.55 42.36 33.03
N GLY A 644 -29.57 41.46 32.03
CA GLY A 644 -30.22 41.70 30.73
C GLY A 644 -31.54 40.96 30.41
N PHE A 645 -32.01 40.02 31.24
CA PHE A 645 -33.20 39.22 30.89
C PHE A 645 -34.51 40.00 30.87
N THR A 646 -34.95 40.38 29.66
CA THR A 646 -36.31 40.81 29.37
C THR A 646 -36.96 39.82 28.40
N SER A 647 -37.94 39.05 28.89
CA SER A 647 -38.61 38.02 28.09
C SER A 647 -39.61 38.62 27.10
N SER A 648 -39.54 38.24 25.82
CA SER A 648 -40.68 38.39 24.90
C SER A 648 -40.60 37.42 23.71
N TYR A 649 -41.38 36.34 23.80
CA TYR A 649 -41.82 35.43 22.74
C TYR A 649 -40.76 34.76 21.87
#